data_AF-A0AAJ0EZT9-F1
#
_entry.id   AF-A0AAJ0EZT9-F1
#
_cell.length_a   1.000
_cell.length_b   1.000
_cell.length_c   1.000
_cell.angle_alpha   90.00
_cell.angle_beta   90.00
_cell.angle_gamma   90.00
#
_symmetry.space_group_name_H-M   'P 1'
#
loop_
_entity.id
_entity.type
_entity.pdbx_description
1 polymer ?
#
loop_
_entity_poly.entity_id
_entity_poly.type
_entity_poly.pdbx_seq_one_letter_code
_entity_poly.pdbx_strand_id
1 'polypeptide(L)'
;MKRFSQRVHAQLSRGKDPNKPKKNKDAKDGTASPGGAGSGRDATQSPNPTPSSSTTNLADARNKPLPPNNAGGEHGTANQPSPLSNQQGADRFSSAGAAQGANGGGSPGRHGTLPPTVIISPSAPHVPPPGAAETMPHDLAPPKAGTKSLMFDRLHQTPKDVPEGLRTPKRQHSSRFDISAHRELEKLPGFHEVPPNRRQELFMQKIDQCNVIFDFNDASGDMKSKEIKRLALHELLDYVANNRQVITEPMYPRVVEMFAKNLFRPIPPPMNPQGEAFDPEEDEPVLEVAWPHIQVVYEFFLRFIESQDFNTNIAKAYIDHSFVLQLLELFDSEDPRERDFLKTTLHRIYGKFLNLRSFIRRSINNVFFQFTYETERFNGIAELLEILGSIINGFALPLKEEHKTFLTRVLIPLHKVKSLSMYHPQLAYCIVQFLEKDASLTEEVVLGLLRYWPKVNSTKEVMFLNEVEDIFEVMDPAEFAKVQEPLFHQLAKSVASPHFQVAERALYFWNNEYFCNLVSDNVEIILPIMFAPLYENSKGHWNRTIHGMVYNAMKLFMEINPQLFDDCSHDYTEQQNSAAAREALRERKWASISDQAEQRRSANGAPTAGRAHAGSLSRVDEVDGTEDNQKRLDSLKLQDGDRRDRRQEQQDSV
;
A
#
# COMPACT_ATOMS: atom_id res chain seq x y z
N MET A 1 -18.90 -2.26 -5.69
CA MET A 1 -18.99 -2.18 -4.22
C MET A 1 -19.56 -3.44 -3.56
N LYS A 2 -20.85 -3.84 -3.66
CA LYS A 2 -21.34 -5.03 -2.91
C LYS A 2 -20.57 -6.36 -3.15
N ARG A 3 -20.09 -6.62 -4.38
CA ARG A 3 -19.22 -7.78 -4.70
C ARG A 3 -17.77 -7.68 -4.18
N PHE A 4 -17.30 -6.47 -3.87
CA PHE A 4 -15.92 -6.22 -3.38
C PHE A 4 -15.80 -6.62 -1.91
N SER A 5 -16.68 -6.08 -1.06
CA SER A 5 -16.77 -6.45 0.37
C SER A 5 -17.00 -7.96 0.57
N GLN A 6 -17.82 -8.62 -0.28
CA GLN A 6 -18.05 -10.06 -0.18
C GLN A 6 -16.83 -10.93 -0.54
N ARG A 7 -15.93 -10.52 -1.45
CA ARG A 7 -14.71 -11.30 -1.75
C ARG A 7 -13.70 -11.22 -0.61
N VAL A 8 -13.42 -10.01 -0.12
CA VAL A 8 -12.49 -9.79 1.02
C VAL A 8 -12.95 -10.55 2.27
N HIS A 9 -14.26 -10.52 2.57
CA HIS A 9 -14.80 -11.24 3.73
C HIS A 9 -14.84 -12.78 3.57
N ALA A 10 -14.86 -13.28 2.33
CA ALA A 10 -14.84 -14.71 2.02
C ALA A 10 -13.42 -15.33 2.07
N GLN A 11 -12.39 -14.56 1.74
CA GLN A 11 -10.99 -14.99 1.89
C GLN A 11 -10.59 -15.09 3.37
N LEU A 12 -11.01 -14.12 4.20
CA LEU A 12 -10.72 -14.11 5.65
C LEU A 12 -11.47 -15.16 6.49
N SER A 13 -12.47 -15.85 5.94
CA SER A 13 -13.34 -16.78 6.69
C SER A 13 -13.11 -18.28 6.39
N ARG A 14 -12.13 -18.61 5.55
CA ARG A 14 -11.91 -19.99 5.06
C ARG A 14 -10.97 -20.86 5.90
N GLY A 15 -10.49 -20.37 7.04
CA GLY A 15 -9.60 -21.09 7.96
C GLY A 15 -10.29 -22.08 8.91
N LYS A 16 -11.06 -23.06 8.39
CA LYS A 16 -11.60 -24.15 9.24
C LYS A 16 -11.85 -25.45 8.46
N ASP A 17 -11.01 -26.44 8.71
CA ASP A 17 -11.02 -27.75 8.03
C ASP A 17 -12.32 -28.57 8.22
N PRO A 18 -12.79 -29.23 7.15
CA PRO A 18 -13.86 -30.21 7.21
C PRO A 18 -13.38 -31.65 6.94
N ASN A 19 -12.82 -32.36 7.95
CA ASN A 19 -12.89 -33.83 7.93
C ASN A 19 -12.65 -34.54 9.27
N LYS A 20 -13.60 -35.40 9.67
CA LYS A 20 -13.37 -36.54 10.57
C LYS A 20 -14.38 -37.66 10.25
N PRO A 21 -13.97 -38.92 10.13
CA PRO A 21 -14.81 -39.98 9.55
C PRO A 21 -15.82 -40.57 10.54
N LYS A 22 -17.00 -40.92 10.04
CA LYS A 22 -17.99 -41.74 10.77
C LYS A 22 -17.58 -43.21 10.78
N LYS A 23 -17.79 -43.91 11.91
CA LYS A 23 -17.67 -45.36 12.03
C LYS A 23 -18.94 -45.92 12.68
N ASN A 24 -19.54 -46.94 12.07
CA ASN A 24 -20.79 -47.58 12.50
C ASN A 24 -20.64 -48.38 13.81
N LYS A 25 -21.72 -48.47 14.60
CA LYS A 25 -22.18 -49.74 15.19
C LYS A 25 -23.66 -49.71 15.64
N ASP A 26 -24.39 -50.77 15.24
CA ASP A 26 -25.59 -51.48 15.77
C ASP A 26 -26.43 -50.85 16.94
N ALA A 27 -27.75 -51.05 17.09
CA ALA A 27 -28.64 -52.11 16.56
C ALA A 27 -30.15 -51.71 16.49
N LYS A 28 -30.94 -52.61 15.87
CA LYS A 28 -32.37 -52.97 16.01
C LYS A 28 -33.16 -52.47 17.25
N ASP A 29 -34.50 -52.39 17.26
CA ASP A 29 -35.57 -52.92 16.38
C ASP A 29 -36.86 -52.06 16.54
N GLY A 30 -37.91 -52.26 15.70
CA GLY A 30 -39.27 -51.80 16.03
C GLY A 30 -40.11 -51.20 14.89
N THR A 31 -40.85 -52.04 14.18
CA THR A 31 -41.81 -51.66 13.11
C THR A 31 -43.20 -51.28 13.63
N ALA A 32 -43.87 -50.32 12.95
CA ALA A 32 -45.23 -50.42 12.38
C ALA A 32 -46.11 -49.15 12.54
N SER A 33 -46.67 -48.71 11.41
CA SER A 33 -47.78 -47.76 11.25
C SER A 33 -49.10 -48.33 11.82
N PRO A 34 -50.21 -47.57 12.00
CA PRO A 34 -50.85 -46.74 10.96
C PRO A 34 -51.40 -45.36 11.43
N GLY A 35 -51.91 -44.57 10.49
CA GLY A 35 -52.52 -43.26 10.74
C GLY A 35 -54.02 -43.28 11.03
N GLY A 36 -54.58 -42.10 11.30
CA GLY A 36 -56.01 -41.87 11.50
C GLY A 36 -56.34 -40.37 11.54
N ALA A 37 -57.41 -39.96 10.88
CA ALA A 37 -57.85 -38.56 10.77
C ALA A 37 -58.71 -38.12 11.98
N GLY A 38 -58.90 -36.80 12.17
CA GLY A 38 -59.96 -36.31 13.07
C GLY A 38 -59.87 -34.87 13.59
N SER A 39 -60.32 -33.91 12.77
CA SER A 39 -61.09 -32.68 13.14
C SER A 39 -60.96 -32.00 14.53
N GLY A 40 -60.74 -30.68 14.55
CA GLY A 40 -61.01 -29.85 15.75
C GLY A 40 -60.78 -28.33 15.60
N ARG A 41 -61.87 -27.59 15.38
CA ARG A 41 -62.16 -26.14 15.59
C ARG A 41 -61.37 -25.39 16.71
N ASP A 42 -61.24 -24.05 16.74
CA ASP A 42 -61.94 -22.96 16.03
C ASP A 42 -61.17 -21.60 15.97
N ALA A 43 -61.60 -20.73 15.03
CA ALA A 43 -61.52 -19.25 14.91
C ALA A 43 -60.47 -18.40 15.70
N THR A 44 -59.76 -17.42 15.11
CA THR A 44 -60.36 -16.15 14.60
C THR A 44 -59.37 -15.24 13.80
N GLN A 45 -59.96 -14.42 12.90
CA GLN A 45 -59.45 -13.20 12.23
C GLN A 45 -58.39 -13.28 11.09
N SER A 46 -58.82 -12.79 9.91
CA SER A 46 -58.07 -12.49 8.67
C SER A 46 -58.50 -11.08 8.18
N PRO A 47 -57.84 -10.40 7.21
CA PRO A 47 -57.92 -10.81 5.80
C PRO A 47 -56.69 -10.55 4.86
N ASN A 48 -56.50 -11.48 3.93
CA ASN A 48 -55.92 -11.44 2.57
C ASN A 48 -54.85 -10.41 2.12
N PRO A 49 -53.80 -10.94 1.48
CA PRO A 49 -53.22 -10.36 0.26
C PRO A 49 -53.10 -11.37 -0.92
N THR A 50 -53.35 -10.93 -2.16
CA THR A 50 -52.95 -11.47 -3.51
C THR A 50 -53.88 -10.85 -4.59
N PRO A 51 -53.67 -10.99 -5.92
CA PRO A 51 -52.52 -11.51 -6.71
C PRO A 51 -51.90 -10.45 -7.69
N SER A 52 -50.62 -10.48 -8.07
CA SER A 52 -49.94 -11.23 -9.17
C SER A 52 -49.78 -10.50 -10.52
N SER A 53 -48.65 -10.81 -11.18
CA SER A 53 -48.39 -10.75 -12.64
C SER A 53 -48.18 -9.40 -13.35
N SER A 54 -46.97 -9.21 -13.88
CA SER A 54 -46.74 -9.08 -15.33
C SER A 54 -45.26 -9.22 -15.70
N THR A 55 -44.96 -10.16 -16.59
CA THR A 55 -43.64 -10.38 -17.22
C THR A 55 -43.75 -10.12 -18.71
N THR A 56 -42.77 -9.44 -19.32
CA THR A 56 -42.61 -9.37 -20.78
C THR A 56 -41.15 -9.57 -21.18
N ASN A 57 -40.96 -10.32 -22.26
CA ASN A 57 -39.69 -10.68 -22.90
C ASN A 57 -39.79 -10.34 -24.40
N LEU A 58 -38.68 -10.54 -25.15
CA LEU A 58 -38.48 -10.36 -26.61
C LEU A 58 -37.99 -8.96 -27.02
N ALA A 59 -37.07 -8.80 -27.99
CA ALA A 59 -36.18 -9.77 -28.65
C ALA A 59 -35.00 -9.03 -29.33
N ASP A 60 -33.96 -9.78 -29.71
CA ASP A 60 -32.74 -9.31 -30.37
C ASP A 60 -32.85 -9.40 -31.91
N ALA A 61 -32.19 -8.51 -32.66
CA ALA A 61 -32.08 -8.59 -34.13
C ALA A 61 -30.86 -7.82 -34.69
N ARG A 62 -30.15 -8.42 -35.66
CA ARG A 62 -28.86 -7.95 -36.19
C ARG A 62 -28.88 -7.89 -37.73
N ASN A 63 -28.10 -6.95 -38.30
CA ASN A 63 -27.56 -6.84 -39.68
C ASN A 63 -28.26 -6.06 -40.83
N LYS A 64 -27.43 -5.19 -41.47
CA LYS A 64 -27.33 -4.75 -42.89
C LYS A 64 -28.38 -3.75 -43.48
N PRO A 65 -28.05 -2.99 -44.57
CA PRO A 65 -26.74 -2.52 -45.11
C PRO A 65 -26.67 -1.01 -45.53
N LEU A 66 -25.50 -0.59 -46.08
CA LEU A 66 -25.17 0.68 -46.80
C LEU A 66 -25.93 0.82 -48.17
N PRO A 67 -25.84 1.90 -49.03
CA PRO A 67 -24.76 2.93 -49.23
C PRO A 67 -25.30 4.34 -49.70
N PRO A 68 -24.69 5.16 -50.62
CA PRO A 68 -23.28 5.52 -50.98
C PRO A 68 -22.96 7.06 -51.05
N ASN A 69 -21.65 7.42 -51.14
CA ASN A 69 -21.00 8.60 -51.81
C ASN A 69 -21.49 10.07 -51.56
N ASN A 70 -20.68 11.13 -51.73
CA ASN A 70 -19.54 11.31 -52.64
C ASN A 70 -18.44 12.31 -52.16
N ALA A 71 -17.29 12.28 -52.84
CA ALA A 71 -16.01 12.95 -52.53
C ALA A 71 -15.90 14.49 -52.74
N GLY A 72 -14.79 15.08 -52.25
CA GLY A 72 -14.14 16.23 -52.92
C GLY A 72 -13.23 17.18 -52.10
N GLY A 73 -11.90 17.17 -52.36
CA GLY A 73 -11.15 18.43 -52.62
C GLY A 73 -10.29 19.13 -51.52
N GLU A 74 -9.13 18.54 -51.18
CA GLU A 74 -7.76 19.11 -51.10
C GLU A 74 -7.36 20.58 -50.73
N HIS A 75 -6.18 20.65 -50.07
CA HIS A 75 -5.06 21.63 -50.15
C HIS A 75 -5.08 23.02 -49.43
N GLY A 76 -3.94 23.37 -48.76
CA GLY A 76 -3.42 24.76 -48.86
C GLY A 76 -2.70 25.53 -47.70
N THR A 77 -1.77 24.95 -46.93
CA THR A 77 -0.52 25.59 -46.37
C THR A 77 -0.41 27.05 -45.81
N ALA A 78 0.27 27.17 -44.64
CA ALA A 78 1.16 28.26 -44.15
C ALA A 78 0.56 29.66 -43.80
N ASN A 79 1.03 30.44 -42.81
CA ASN A 79 2.41 30.64 -42.34
C ASN A 79 2.50 31.30 -40.92
N GLN A 80 3.69 31.29 -40.32
CA GLN A 80 4.10 32.09 -39.13
C GLN A 80 4.55 33.53 -39.55
N PRO A 81 4.97 34.52 -38.70
CA PRO A 81 5.88 34.38 -37.53
C PRO A 81 5.69 35.35 -36.32
N SER A 82 6.62 35.22 -35.35
CA SER A 82 6.87 36.19 -34.24
C SER A 82 7.74 37.38 -34.69
N PRO A 83 8.02 38.38 -33.82
CA PRO A 83 9.41 38.49 -33.31
C PRO A 83 9.59 39.02 -31.86
N LEU A 84 10.82 38.87 -31.34
CA LEU A 84 11.33 39.49 -30.10
C LEU A 84 11.90 40.90 -30.35
N SER A 85 12.05 41.71 -29.29
CA SER A 85 13.25 42.56 -29.08
C SER A 85 13.40 42.98 -27.59
N ASN A 86 14.51 43.62 -27.25
CA ASN A 86 15.16 43.62 -25.92
C ASN A 86 15.80 45.00 -25.63
N GLN A 87 15.80 45.51 -24.36
CA GLN A 87 16.94 46.17 -23.67
C GLN A 87 16.60 47.04 -22.43
N GLN A 88 17.44 46.86 -21.39
CA GLN A 88 18.11 47.85 -20.49
C GLN A 88 17.36 48.91 -19.64
N GLY A 89 17.69 48.92 -18.34
CA GLY A 89 18.56 49.98 -17.79
C GLY A 89 18.16 50.72 -16.50
N ALA A 90 19.03 50.66 -15.47
CA ALA A 90 19.11 51.56 -14.29
C ALA A 90 17.91 51.57 -13.29
N ASP A 91 18.02 51.89 -11.99
CA ASP A 91 19.17 52.06 -11.08
C ASP A 91 18.67 51.97 -9.62
N ARG A 92 19.48 51.43 -8.68
CA ARG A 92 19.70 51.97 -7.31
C ARG A 92 20.53 51.03 -6.41
N PHE A 93 21.41 51.65 -5.64
CA PHE A 93 22.47 51.04 -4.84
C PHE A 93 22.46 51.64 -3.43
N SER A 94 22.75 50.84 -2.39
CA SER A 94 23.27 51.16 -1.03
C SER A 94 22.74 50.13 -0.01
N SER A 95 23.43 49.60 0.99
CA SER A 95 24.84 49.26 1.27
C SER A 95 24.96 49.10 2.79
N ALA A 96 25.37 47.91 3.26
CA ALA A 96 26.13 47.61 4.49
C ALA A 96 25.71 48.16 5.89
N GLY A 97 25.90 47.36 6.95
CA GLY A 97 26.02 47.92 8.32
C GLY A 97 25.83 47.00 9.55
N ALA A 98 26.80 46.13 9.83
CA ALA A 98 27.33 45.75 11.15
C ALA A 98 26.44 45.57 12.42
N ALA A 99 26.48 44.33 12.95
CA ALA A 99 27.03 43.93 14.26
C ALA A 99 26.47 44.38 15.66
N GLN A 100 26.34 43.36 16.52
CA GLN A 100 26.59 43.31 17.99
C GLN A 100 25.72 44.08 19.01
N GLY A 101 25.40 43.37 20.10
CA GLY A 101 24.90 43.93 21.36
C GLY A 101 24.61 42.82 22.38
N ALA A 102 25.38 42.73 23.46
CA ALA A 102 25.24 41.72 24.52
C ALA A 102 24.91 42.35 25.88
N ASN A 103 24.08 41.67 26.69
CA ASN A 103 23.90 41.78 28.16
C ASN A 103 22.78 40.80 28.59
N GLY A 104 22.71 40.23 29.80
CA GLY A 104 23.67 40.24 30.92
C GLY A 104 22.99 40.02 32.29
N GLY A 105 23.38 38.96 33.02
CA GLY A 105 23.35 38.88 34.49
C GLY A 105 22.06 38.44 35.24
N GLY A 106 22.20 37.49 36.18
CA GLY A 106 21.20 37.19 37.22
C GLY A 106 21.43 35.89 38.03
N SER A 107 21.69 35.97 39.34
CA SER A 107 21.77 34.84 40.31
C SER A 107 21.28 35.33 41.70
N PRO A 108 20.67 34.48 42.58
CA PRO A 108 21.37 33.53 43.48
C PRO A 108 20.58 32.19 43.70
N GLY A 109 20.94 31.22 44.57
CA GLY A 109 22.15 30.97 45.39
C GLY A 109 21.88 30.42 46.82
N ARG A 110 22.70 29.45 47.31
CA ARG A 110 22.68 28.74 48.64
C ARG A 110 21.53 27.73 48.87
N HIS A 111 21.61 26.70 49.73
CA HIS A 111 22.59 26.20 50.73
C HIS A 111 22.49 24.65 50.80
N GLY A 112 23.44 23.91 51.39
CA GLY A 112 23.29 22.46 51.63
C GLY A 112 23.76 22.01 53.02
N THR A 113 23.26 20.85 53.50
CA THR A 113 23.75 20.11 54.69
C THR A 113 23.32 18.64 54.74
N LEU A 114 24.33 17.75 54.85
CA LEU A 114 24.42 16.48 55.63
C LEU A 114 23.54 15.22 55.31
N PRO A 115 24.12 14.00 55.40
CA PRO A 115 23.44 12.72 55.18
C PRO A 115 23.25 11.86 56.46
N PRO A 116 22.39 10.81 56.38
CA PRO A 116 22.56 9.56 57.15
C PRO A 116 22.29 8.31 56.27
N THR A 117 22.75 7.08 56.47
CA THR A 117 23.70 6.36 57.33
C THR A 117 23.68 4.92 56.79
N VAL A 118 24.81 4.21 56.76
CA VAL A 118 24.87 2.81 56.31
C VAL A 118 24.61 1.84 57.47
N ILE A 119 23.79 0.81 57.27
CA ILE A 119 23.68 -0.35 58.16
C ILE A 119 24.15 -1.59 57.38
N ILE A 120 25.14 -2.31 57.92
CA ILE A 120 25.66 -3.58 57.39
C ILE A 120 25.47 -4.65 58.47
N SER A 121 24.90 -5.80 58.10
CA SER A 121 25.16 -7.09 58.75
C SER A 121 24.71 -8.27 57.87
N PRO A 122 25.28 -9.48 58.05
CA PRO A 122 25.78 -10.22 56.88
C PRO A 122 25.24 -11.66 56.73
N SER A 123 25.48 -12.28 55.58
CA SER A 123 25.62 -13.74 55.41
C SER A 123 26.39 -14.08 54.13
N ALA A 124 27.18 -15.15 54.18
CA ALA A 124 28.16 -15.54 53.16
C ALA A 124 27.56 -16.40 52.02
N PRO A 125 28.23 -16.56 50.86
CA PRO A 125 27.65 -17.22 49.69
C PRO A 125 27.84 -18.74 49.71
N HIS A 126 26.83 -19.48 49.23
CA HIS A 126 26.97 -20.91 48.91
C HIS A 126 27.00 -21.08 47.37
N VAL A 127 28.15 -21.52 46.86
CA VAL A 127 28.30 -21.97 45.47
C VAL A 127 28.24 -23.50 45.45
N PRO A 128 27.41 -24.14 44.61
CA PRO A 128 27.48 -25.58 44.36
C PRO A 128 28.49 -25.91 43.24
N PRO A 129 29.17 -27.07 43.29
CA PRO A 129 30.15 -27.47 42.28
C PRO A 129 29.49 -27.97 40.97
N PRO A 130 30.24 -27.99 39.85
CA PRO A 130 29.68 -28.39 38.55
C PRO A 130 29.48 -29.91 38.45
N GLY A 131 28.31 -30.35 37.98
CA GLY A 131 28.07 -31.74 37.59
C GLY A 131 26.78 -32.42 38.08
N ALA A 132 25.86 -31.72 38.75
CA ALA A 132 24.57 -32.30 39.15
C ALA A 132 23.49 -32.06 38.08
N ALA A 133 22.98 -33.14 37.48
CA ALA A 133 21.74 -33.14 36.71
C ALA A 133 20.64 -33.77 37.56
N GLU A 134 19.44 -33.18 37.64
CA GLU A 134 18.18 -33.93 37.77
C GLU A 134 16.90 -33.09 37.61
N THR A 135 15.91 -33.73 36.97
CA THR A 135 14.45 -33.50 37.07
C THR A 135 13.83 -32.12 36.75
N MET A 136 13.21 -32.04 35.57
CA MET A 136 12.09 -31.13 35.28
C MET A 136 10.82 -31.58 36.03
N PRO A 137 10.04 -30.67 36.67
CA PRO A 137 8.72 -31.00 37.19
C PRO A 137 7.69 -31.25 36.07
N HIS A 138 6.87 -32.28 36.23
CA HIS A 138 5.69 -32.50 35.39
C HIS A 138 4.61 -31.44 35.66
N ASP A 139 4.28 -30.59 34.68
CA ASP A 139 2.89 -30.14 34.49
C ASP A 139 2.61 -29.69 33.05
N LEU A 140 2.12 -30.62 32.22
CA LEU A 140 1.64 -30.36 30.85
C LEU A 140 0.35 -31.13 30.57
N ALA A 141 -0.74 -30.71 31.22
CA ALA A 141 -2.10 -31.04 30.81
C ALA A 141 -2.71 -29.86 30.02
N PRO A 142 -3.36 -30.08 28.86
CA PRO A 142 -3.98 -28.99 28.11
C PRO A 142 -5.24 -28.46 28.82
N PRO A 143 -5.48 -27.13 28.81
CA PRO A 143 -6.63 -26.55 29.52
C PRO A 143 -7.96 -26.89 28.85
N LYS A 144 -9.01 -27.07 29.66
CA LYS A 144 -10.38 -27.28 29.16
C LYS A 144 -10.94 -25.97 28.60
N ALA A 145 -11.64 -26.05 27.47
CA ALA A 145 -12.24 -24.91 26.80
C ALA A 145 -13.25 -24.18 27.72
N GLY A 146 -13.10 -22.86 27.86
CA GLY A 146 -14.07 -21.99 28.55
C GLY A 146 -13.49 -20.97 29.53
N THR A 147 -12.20 -21.01 29.87
CA THR A 147 -11.57 -20.04 30.80
C THR A 147 -10.57 -19.14 30.09
N LYS A 148 -10.69 -17.82 30.27
CA LYS A 148 -9.72 -16.82 29.79
C LYS A 148 -8.55 -16.74 30.78
N SER A 149 -7.32 -16.96 30.32
CA SER A 149 -6.13 -16.95 31.16
C SER A 149 -5.50 -15.55 31.25
N LEU A 150 -5.35 -15.02 32.47
CA LEU A 150 -4.69 -13.75 32.78
C LEU A 150 -3.17 -13.96 33.00
N MET A 151 -2.45 -14.39 31.97
CA MET A 151 -1.02 -14.76 32.07
C MET A 151 -0.05 -13.94 31.22
N PHE A 152 -0.52 -12.90 30.52
CA PHE A 152 0.36 -11.98 29.76
C PHE A 152 0.82 -10.73 30.54
N ASP A 153 0.30 -10.51 31.76
CA ASP A 153 0.41 -9.22 32.48
C ASP A 153 1.56 -9.15 33.51
N ARG A 154 2.68 -9.86 33.25
CA ARG A 154 3.81 -9.96 34.21
C ARG A 154 5.23 -9.84 33.63
N LEU A 155 5.39 -9.42 32.38
CA LEU A 155 6.71 -9.14 31.78
C LEU A 155 7.01 -7.64 31.55
N HIS A 156 6.09 -6.73 31.92
CA HIS A 156 6.31 -5.28 31.89
C HIS A 156 6.43 -4.66 33.31
N GLN A 157 7.42 -5.11 34.09
CA GLN A 157 7.87 -4.40 35.30
C GLN A 157 9.39 -4.23 35.30
N THR A 158 9.85 -3.27 34.50
CA THR A 158 11.19 -2.68 34.67
C THR A 158 11.18 -1.72 35.87
N PRO A 159 12.30 -1.56 36.60
CA PRO A 159 12.37 -0.63 37.72
C PRO A 159 12.15 0.82 37.25
N LYS A 160 11.32 1.57 37.98
CA LYS A 160 11.12 3.01 37.76
C LYS A 160 12.33 3.80 38.25
N ASP A 161 13.20 4.20 37.33
CA ASP A 161 14.10 5.35 37.46
C ASP A 161 14.42 5.92 36.06
N VAL A 162 13.38 6.40 35.37
CA VAL A 162 13.51 7.18 34.13
C VAL A 162 13.30 8.66 34.49
N PRO A 163 14.25 9.57 34.16
CA PRO A 163 14.07 10.99 34.42
C PRO A 163 12.82 11.55 33.72
N GLU A 164 12.01 12.36 34.42
CA GLU A 164 10.90 13.10 33.80
C GLU A 164 11.45 14.06 32.72
N GLY A 165 11.30 13.70 31.44
CA GLY A 165 12.09 14.39 30.42
C GLY A 165 11.72 14.18 28.96
N LEU A 166 10.43 13.99 28.62
CA LEU A 166 9.84 14.35 27.31
C LEU A 166 8.33 14.05 27.36
N ARG A 167 7.52 15.04 27.75
CA ARG A 167 6.08 14.96 27.45
C ARG A 167 5.94 15.01 25.93
N THR A 168 5.36 13.98 25.33
CA THR A 168 4.88 14.06 23.96
C THR A 168 3.97 15.29 23.86
N PRO A 169 4.18 16.18 22.87
CA PRO A 169 3.37 17.39 22.77
C PRO A 169 1.92 16.96 22.55
N LYS A 170 0.97 17.59 23.28
CA LYS A 170 -0.47 17.29 23.13
C LYS A 170 -0.82 17.29 21.64
N ARG A 171 -1.29 16.14 21.12
CA ARG A 171 -1.80 16.02 19.73
C ARG A 171 -2.79 17.16 19.50
N GLN A 172 -2.45 18.08 18.60
CA GLN A 172 -3.32 19.16 18.16
C GLN A 172 -4.39 18.55 17.26
N HIS A 173 -5.61 19.06 17.34
CA HIS A 173 -6.71 18.62 16.48
C HIS A 173 -6.38 18.87 15.00
N SER A 174 -6.88 18.01 14.12
CA SER A 174 -6.51 17.92 12.70
C SER A 174 -6.95 19.12 11.83
N SER A 175 -7.49 20.18 12.42
CA SER A 175 -8.00 21.34 11.69
C SER A 175 -7.66 22.67 12.34
N ARG A 176 -7.10 23.58 11.53
CA ARG A 176 -7.04 25.01 11.80
C ARG A 176 -8.02 25.73 10.88
N PHE A 177 -9.29 25.74 11.28
CA PHE A 177 -10.32 26.51 10.60
C PHE A 177 -10.23 28.00 10.96
N ASP A 178 -10.36 28.87 9.96
CA ASP A 178 -10.54 30.30 10.20
C ASP A 178 -11.94 30.57 10.74
N ILE A 179 -12.05 30.63 12.07
CA ILE A 179 -13.30 30.85 12.80
C ILE A 179 -13.90 32.20 12.41
N SER A 180 -15.17 32.21 12.01
CA SER A 180 -15.86 33.44 11.60
C SER A 180 -16.04 34.41 12.77
N ALA A 181 -15.88 35.71 12.52
CA ALA A 181 -16.00 36.76 13.55
C ALA A 181 -17.44 36.93 14.06
N HIS A 182 -18.42 36.88 13.16
CA HIS A 182 -19.85 36.91 13.48
C HIS A 182 -20.44 35.50 13.33
N ARG A 183 -20.95 34.95 14.43
CA ARG A 183 -21.42 33.54 14.50
C ARG A 183 -22.88 33.38 14.94
N GLU A 184 -23.56 34.49 15.25
CA GLU A 184 -24.99 34.48 15.53
C GLU A 184 -25.78 34.21 14.25
N LEU A 185 -26.45 33.05 14.21
CA LEU A 185 -27.36 32.66 13.13
C LEU A 185 -28.83 32.72 13.59
N GLU A 186 -29.67 33.32 12.75
CA GLU A 186 -31.13 33.23 12.85
C GLU A 186 -31.65 32.00 12.08
N LYS A 187 -32.71 31.35 12.58
CA LYS A 187 -33.28 30.18 11.91
C LYS A 187 -34.15 30.60 10.73
N LEU A 188 -33.68 30.36 9.50
CA LEU A 188 -34.46 30.55 8.28
C LEU A 188 -35.61 29.52 8.17
N PRO A 189 -36.73 29.86 7.51
CA PRO A 189 -37.86 28.95 7.28
C PRO A 189 -37.46 27.71 6.45
N GLY A 190 -38.27 26.65 6.54
CA GLY A 190 -38.09 25.42 5.78
C GLY A 190 -38.54 25.54 4.32
N PHE A 191 -37.95 24.77 3.41
CA PHE A 191 -38.33 24.78 1.98
C PHE A 191 -39.81 24.44 1.71
N HIS A 192 -40.47 23.72 2.61
CA HIS A 192 -41.90 23.39 2.50
C HIS A 192 -42.82 24.55 2.87
N GLU A 193 -42.35 25.47 3.72
CA GLU A 193 -43.08 26.67 4.18
C GLU A 193 -43.05 27.80 3.14
N VAL A 194 -42.14 27.71 2.16
CA VAL A 194 -41.88 28.75 1.16
C VAL A 194 -42.37 28.31 -0.24
N PRO A 195 -43.11 29.16 -0.97
CA PRO A 195 -43.62 28.82 -2.30
C PRO A 195 -42.48 28.61 -3.32
N PRO A 196 -42.66 27.76 -4.36
CA PRO A 196 -41.58 27.32 -5.24
C PRO A 196 -40.74 28.44 -5.86
N ASN A 197 -41.35 29.56 -6.23
CA ASN A 197 -40.70 30.73 -6.82
C ASN A 197 -39.68 31.43 -5.90
N ARG A 198 -39.78 31.26 -4.57
CA ARG A 198 -38.83 31.82 -3.59
C ARG A 198 -37.85 30.78 -3.03
N ARG A 199 -37.98 29.50 -3.40
CA ARG A 199 -37.09 28.43 -2.89
C ARG A 199 -35.65 28.59 -3.35
N GLN A 200 -35.43 29.08 -4.57
CA GLN A 200 -34.08 29.37 -5.07
C GLN A 200 -33.40 30.47 -4.23
N GLU A 201 -34.11 31.55 -3.91
CA GLU A 201 -33.58 32.63 -3.05
C GLU A 201 -33.26 32.11 -1.63
N LEU A 202 -34.19 31.34 -1.03
CA LEU A 202 -34.00 30.71 0.27
C LEU A 202 -32.79 29.75 0.28
N PHE A 203 -32.58 29.00 -0.81
CA PHE A 203 -31.43 28.12 -0.95
C PHE A 203 -30.12 28.90 -0.89
N MET A 204 -30.02 30.03 -1.61
CA MET A 204 -28.84 30.89 -1.58
C MET A 204 -28.60 31.48 -0.18
N GLN A 205 -29.67 31.92 0.51
CA GLN A 205 -29.58 32.42 1.88
C GLN A 205 -29.11 31.33 2.87
N LYS A 206 -29.60 30.08 2.75
CA LYS A 206 -29.12 28.95 3.58
C LYS A 206 -27.67 28.60 3.28
N ILE A 207 -27.24 28.65 2.01
CA ILE A 207 -25.82 28.49 1.63
C ILE A 207 -24.94 29.56 2.30
N ASP A 208 -25.40 30.80 2.38
CA ASP A 208 -24.68 31.87 3.10
C ASP A 208 -24.58 31.63 4.61
N GLN A 209 -25.63 31.11 5.25
CA GLN A 209 -25.53 30.69 6.65
C GLN A 209 -24.53 29.54 6.85
N CYS A 210 -24.42 28.64 5.87
CA CYS A 210 -23.47 27.53 5.90
C CYS A 210 -22.01 27.97 5.67
N ASN A 211 -21.78 29.19 5.15
CA ASN A 211 -20.43 29.78 5.04
C ASN A 211 -19.87 30.27 6.37
N VAL A 212 -20.68 30.37 7.44
CA VAL A 212 -20.21 30.74 8.77
C VAL A 212 -19.51 29.54 9.42
N ILE A 213 -18.25 29.74 9.82
CA ILE A 213 -17.38 28.72 10.40
C ILE A 213 -17.35 28.88 11.93
N PHE A 214 -17.61 27.77 12.62
CA PHE A 214 -17.70 27.70 14.08
C PHE A 214 -16.48 27.00 14.67
N ASP A 215 -16.05 27.42 15.86
CA ASP A 215 -15.05 26.66 16.62
C ASP A 215 -15.71 25.44 17.27
N PHE A 216 -15.19 24.24 16.98
CA PHE A 216 -15.63 22.98 17.59
C PHE A 216 -14.71 22.51 18.74
N ASN A 217 -13.59 23.19 18.99
CA ASN A 217 -12.75 22.93 20.15
C ASN A 217 -13.45 23.36 21.45
N ASP A 218 -14.20 24.47 21.42
CA ASP A 218 -15.20 24.77 22.44
C ASP A 218 -16.54 24.12 22.08
N ALA A 219 -16.83 22.97 22.69
CA ALA A 219 -18.09 22.25 22.53
C ALA A 219 -19.31 23.01 23.12
N SER A 220 -19.09 23.95 24.05
CA SER A 220 -20.13 24.70 24.76
C SER A 220 -20.50 26.03 24.09
N GLY A 221 -19.57 26.63 23.34
CA GLY A 221 -19.79 27.84 22.56
C GLY A 221 -20.74 27.63 21.39
N ASP A 222 -21.52 28.67 21.07
CA ASP A 222 -22.36 28.78 19.87
C ASP A 222 -23.36 27.63 19.59
N MET A 223 -23.71 26.80 20.59
CA MET A 223 -24.53 25.58 20.40
C MET A 223 -25.80 25.81 19.56
N LYS A 224 -26.54 26.89 19.82
CA LYS A 224 -27.76 27.25 19.07
C LYS A 224 -27.47 27.46 17.58
N SER A 225 -26.41 28.20 17.26
CA SER A 225 -26.07 28.55 15.87
C SER A 225 -25.35 27.42 15.14
N LYS A 226 -24.56 26.59 15.86
CA LYS A 226 -24.07 25.29 15.36
C LYS A 226 -25.21 24.38 14.94
N GLU A 227 -26.28 24.26 15.74
CA GLU A 227 -27.44 23.45 15.39
C GLU A 227 -28.26 24.05 14.24
N ILE A 228 -28.42 25.38 14.17
CA ILE A 228 -29.06 26.05 13.04
C ILE A 228 -28.31 25.75 11.73
N LYS A 229 -26.97 25.83 11.71
CA LYS A 229 -26.17 25.47 10.53
C LYS A 229 -26.32 23.98 10.19
N ARG A 230 -26.31 23.08 11.17
CA ARG A 230 -26.49 21.64 10.95
C ARG A 230 -27.84 21.33 10.28
N LEU A 231 -28.93 21.94 10.79
CA LEU A 231 -30.27 21.81 10.21
C LEU A 231 -30.34 22.40 8.80
N ALA A 232 -29.74 23.57 8.56
CA ALA A 232 -29.69 24.20 7.24
C ALA A 232 -28.96 23.31 6.21
N LEU A 233 -27.83 22.69 6.59
CA LEU A 233 -27.09 21.75 5.75
C LEU A 233 -27.93 20.51 5.39
N HIS A 234 -28.65 19.92 6.36
CA HIS A 234 -29.55 18.79 6.07
C HIS A 234 -30.72 19.19 5.18
N GLU A 235 -31.35 20.35 5.40
CA GLU A 235 -32.42 20.83 4.54
C GLU A 235 -31.94 21.09 3.09
N LEU A 236 -30.71 21.58 2.90
CA LEU A 236 -30.09 21.73 1.58
C LEU A 236 -29.83 20.38 0.90
N LEU A 237 -29.33 19.40 1.66
CA LEU A 237 -29.13 18.01 1.21
C LEU A 237 -30.46 17.35 0.80
N ASP A 238 -31.48 17.40 1.64
CA ASP A 238 -32.80 16.84 1.36
C ASP A 238 -33.48 17.54 0.18
N TYR A 239 -33.29 18.85 0.03
CA TYR A 239 -33.82 19.60 -1.10
C TYR A 239 -33.21 19.14 -2.44
N VAL A 240 -31.88 18.98 -2.51
CA VAL A 240 -31.19 18.51 -3.73
C VAL A 240 -31.43 17.01 -3.99
N ALA A 241 -31.54 16.19 -2.94
CA ALA A 241 -31.73 14.74 -3.09
C ALA A 241 -33.14 14.35 -3.54
N ASN A 242 -34.18 15.04 -3.05
CA ASN A 242 -35.58 14.63 -3.24
C ASN A 242 -36.32 15.38 -4.36
N ASN A 243 -35.77 16.47 -4.89
CA ASN A 243 -36.41 17.27 -5.95
C ASN A 243 -35.62 17.19 -7.26
N ARG A 244 -36.31 17.07 -8.40
CA ARG A 244 -35.71 17.11 -9.74
C ARG A 244 -35.79 18.52 -10.33
N GLN A 245 -34.86 18.83 -11.23
CA GLN A 245 -34.77 20.10 -11.96
C GLN A 245 -34.66 21.35 -11.07
N VAL A 246 -34.15 21.20 -9.83
CA VAL A 246 -33.95 22.30 -8.88
C VAL A 246 -32.58 22.96 -8.96
N ILE A 247 -31.60 22.33 -9.62
CA ILE A 247 -30.25 22.87 -9.78
C ILE A 247 -30.26 23.92 -10.90
N THR A 248 -30.08 25.20 -10.55
CA THR A 248 -29.99 26.31 -11.50
C THR A 248 -28.54 26.83 -11.64
N GLU A 249 -28.24 27.48 -12.76
CA GLU A 249 -26.92 28.04 -13.07
C GLU A 249 -26.27 28.90 -11.95
N PRO A 250 -26.97 29.86 -11.30
CA PRO A 250 -26.37 30.67 -10.24
C PRO A 250 -26.06 29.90 -8.93
N MET A 251 -26.56 28.67 -8.77
CA MET A 251 -26.27 27.85 -7.58
C MET A 251 -24.87 27.23 -7.64
N TYR A 252 -24.34 26.92 -8.83
CA TYR A 252 -23.03 26.29 -9.01
C TYR A 252 -21.87 27.02 -8.31
N PRO A 253 -21.61 28.33 -8.55
CA PRO A 253 -20.51 29.02 -7.89
C PRO A 253 -20.61 28.96 -6.36
N ARG A 254 -21.82 29.04 -5.81
CA ARG A 254 -22.02 29.21 -4.36
C ARG A 254 -22.09 27.90 -3.59
N VAL A 255 -22.47 26.81 -4.26
CA VAL A 255 -22.23 25.45 -3.76
C VAL A 255 -20.73 25.12 -3.72
N VAL A 256 -19.98 25.47 -4.77
CA VAL A 256 -18.52 25.26 -4.83
C VAL A 256 -17.78 26.13 -3.80
N GLU A 257 -18.17 27.40 -3.67
CA GLU A 257 -17.65 28.32 -2.65
C GLU A 257 -17.90 27.81 -1.21
N MET A 258 -19.10 27.30 -0.94
CA MET A 258 -19.46 26.77 0.38
C MET A 258 -18.68 25.49 0.71
N PHE A 259 -18.53 24.58 -0.26
CA PHE A 259 -17.66 23.41 -0.12
C PHE A 259 -16.21 23.82 0.19
N ALA A 260 -15.66 24.75 -0.60
CA ALA A 260 -14.30 25.25 -0.40
C ALA A 260 -14.10 25.86 1.00
N LYS A 261 -14.96 26.81 1.41
CA LYS A 261 -14.89 27.49 2.71
C LYS A 261 -15.02 26.55 3.92
N ASN A 262 -15.75 25.46 3.78
CA ASN A 262 -15.98 24.52 4.89
C ASN A 262 -14.95 23.41 5.00
N LEU A 263 -14.12 23.17 3.97
CA LEU A 263 -13.25 21.98 3.89
C LEU A 263 -11.80 22.30 3.60
N PHE A 264 -11.51 23.18 2.64
CA PHE A 264 -10.14 23.49 2.21
C PHE A 264 -9.41 24.25 3.32
N ARG A 265 -8.48 23.55 3.96
CA ARG A 265 -7.68 24.00 5.10
C ARG A 265 -6.31 23.33 5.05
N PRO A 266 -5.24 23.98 5.54
CA PRO A 266 -3.97 23.29 5.74
C PRO A 266 -4.15 22.16 6.76
N ILE A 267 -3.81 20.93 6.38
CA ILE A 267 -3.67 19.82 7.33
C ILE A 267 -2.48 20.16 8.26
N PRO A 268 -2.64 20.13 9.59
CA PRO A 268 -1.56 20.45 10.51
C PRO A 268 -0.40 19.45 10.36
N PRO A 269 0.85 19.88 10.61
CA PRO A 269 2.00 18.99 10.48
C PRO A 269 1.89 17.82 11.47
N PRO A 270 2.37 16.62 11.08
CA PRO A 270 2.37 15.44 11.95
C PRO A 270 2.98 15.72 13.32
N MET A 271 2.27 15.28 14.35
CA MET A 271 2.74 15.34 15.73
C MET A 271 3.30 14.02 16.24
N ASN A 272 3.20 12.95 15.46
CA ASN A 272 3.79 11.65 15.79
C ASN A 272 5.32 11.76 15.73
N PRO A 273 6.05 11.15 16.68
CA PRO A 273 7.49 11.29 16.77
C PRO A 273 8.17 10.69 15.54
N GLN A 274 8.88 11.53 14.77
CA GLN A 274 9.61 11.07 13.60
C GLN A 274 10.71 10.08 14.00
N GLY A 275 10.66 8.84 13.50
CA GLY A 275 11.70 7.84 13.71
C GLY A 275 11.16 6.41 13.82
N GLU A 276 11.97 5.52 14.39
CA GLU A 276 11.69 4.08 14.55
C GLU A 276 10.57 3.76 15.56
N ALA A 277 10.04 4.77 16.26
CA ALA A 277 8.94 4.66 17.21
C ALA A 277 7.56 5.04 16.63
N PHE A 278 7.49 5.39 15.34
CA PHE A 278 6.22 5.62 14.66
C PHE A 278 5.80 4.37 13.89
N ASP A 279 4.78 3.67 14.39
CA ASP A 279 4.07 2.62 13.66
C ASP A 279 2.70 3.15 13.20
N PRO A 280 2.49 3.34 11.87
CA PRO A 280 1.20 3.75 11.32
C PRO A 280 0.05 2.77 11.59
N GLU A 281 0.32 1.52 11.95
CA GLU A 281 -0.71 0.51 12.24
C GLU A 281 -1.22 0.59 13.70
N GLU A 282 -0.39 1.02 14.64
CA GLU A 282 -0.74 1.12 16.07
C GLU A 282 -1.27 2.50 16.47
N ASP A 283 -0.95 3.54 15.72
CA ASP A 283 -1.25 4.93 16.12
C ASP A 283 -2.73 5.32 15.96
N GLU A 284 -3.40 5.61 17.08
CA GLU A 284 -4.82 6.01 17.09
C GLU A 284 -5.05 7.31 16.27
N PRO A 285 -5.92 7.29 15.24
CA PRO A 285 -6.08 8.41 14.31
C PRO A 285 -6.77 9.61 14.96
N VAL A 286 -6.27 10.83 14.69
CA VAL A 286 -6.92 12.05 15.17
C VAL A 286 -8.20 12.33 14.38
N LEU A 287 -9.35 12.10 15.03
CA LEU A 287 -10.67 12.39 14.48
C LEU A 287 -10.94 13.91 14.42
N GLU A 288 -11.62 14.33 13.35
CA GLU A 288 -12.06 15.71 13.15
C GLU A 288 -13.20 16.07 14.14
N VAL A 289 -13.06 17.22 14.82
CA VAL A 289 -14.02 17.71 15.82
C VAL A 289 -15.20 18.44 15.19
N ALA A 290 -14.98 19.08 14.04
CA ALA A 290 -16.04 19.74 13.25
C ALA A 290 -16.83 18.76 12.36
N TRP A 291 -16.63 17.45 12.54
CA TRP A 291 -17.28 16.38 11.75
C TRP A 291 -18.80 16.51 11.59
N PRO A 292 -19.60 16.92 12.61
CA PRO A 292 -21.05 17.06 12.47
C PRO A 292 -21.52 18.09 11.43
N HIS A 293 -20.66 19.03 11.01
CA HIS A 293 -20.92 19.92 9.88
C HIS A 293 -20.25 19.39 8.60
N ILE A 294 -18.98 19.02 8.70
CA ILE A 294 -18.13 18.56 7.57
C ILE A 294 -18.74 17.37 6.84
N GLN A 295 -19.26 16.37 7.58
CA GLN A 295 -19.94 15.22 7.01
C GLN A 295 -21.09 15.64 6.07
N VAL A 296 -21.94 16.56 6.53
CA VAL A 296 -23.12 16.99 5.76
C VAL A 296 -22.72 17.83 4.55
N VAL A 297 -21.63 18.61 4.64
CA VAL A 297 -21.06 19.33 3.48
C VAL A 297 -20.57 18.36 2.41
N TYR A 298 -19.85 17.29 2.79
CA TYR A 298 -19.44 16.23 1.86
C TYR A 298 -20.64 15.49 1.25
N GLU A 299 -21.62 15.07 2.06
CA GLU A 299 -22.83 14.39 1.58
C GLU A 299 -23.62 15.26 0.59
N PHE A 300 -23.81 16.54 0.93
CA PHE A 300 -24.47 17.53 0.08
C PHE A 300 -23.76 17.72 -1.26
N PHE A 301 -22.45 17.94 -1.26
CA PHE A 301 -21.68 18.15 -2.48
C PHE A 301 -21.62 16.88 -3.34
N LEU A 302 -21.52 15.71 -2.71
CA LEU A 302 -21.57 14.43 -3.42
C LEU A 302 -22.94 14.22 -4.08
N ARG A 303 -24.07 14.47 -3.38
CA ARG A 303 -25.40 14.42 -4.00
C ARG A 303 -25.58 15.45 -5.12
N PHE A 304 -25.05 16.66 -4.94
CA PHE A 304 -25.06 17.71 -5.97
C PHE A 304 -24.35 17.27 -7.25
N ILE A 305 -23.13 16.72 -7.14
CA ILE A 305 -22.38 16.18 -8.29
C ILE A 305 -23.05 14.93 -8.87
N GLU A 306 -23.62 14.05 -8.04
CA GLU A 306 -24.27 12.81 -8.50
C GLU A 306 -25.64 13.05 -9.18
N SER A 307 -26.26 14.21 -8.97
CA SER A 307 -27.56 14.56 -9.57
C SER A 307 -27.58 14.41 -11.10
N GLN A 308 -28.75 14.05 -11.61
CA GLN A 308 -29.04 13.97 -13.05
C GLN A 308 -29.15 15.37 -13.69
N ASP A 309 -29.50 16.38 -12.89
CA ASP A 309 -29.61 17.78 -13.33
C ASP A 309 -28.24 18.51 -13.32
N PHE A 310 -27.16 17.83 -12.93
CA PHE A 310 -25.82 18.40 -12.85
C PHE A 310 -25.18 18.58 -14.24
N ASN A 311 -24.95 19.83 -14.63
CA ASN A 311 -24.37 20.23 -15.90
C ASN A 311 -22.86 20.51 -15.79
N THR A 312 -22.05 19.61 -16.33
CA THR A 312 -20.58 19.73 -16.34
C THR A 312 -20.07 20.93 -17.12
N ASN A 313 -20.81 21.44 -18.11
CA ASN A 313 -20.39 22.60 -18.90
C ASN A 313 -20.45 23.92 -18.12
N ILE A 314 -21.33 24.01 -17.11
CA ILE A 314 -21.39 25.16 -16.19
C ILE A 314 -20.36 24.95 -15.07
N ALA A 315 -20.36 23.76 -14.46
CA ALA A 315 -19.52 23.45 -13.32
C ALA A 315 -18.00 23.55 -13.59
N LYS A 316 -17.55 23.30 -14.83
CA LYS A 316 -16.12 23.36 -15.21
C LYS A 316 -15.47 24.75 -15.06
N ALA A 317 -16.26 25.81 -14.90
CA ALA A 317 -15.76 27.16 -14.63
C ALA A 317 -15.40 27.37 -13.14
N TYR A 318 -15.86 26.48 -12.25
CA TYR A 318 -15.71 26.59 -10.80
C TYR A 318 -14.94 25.40 -10.19
N ILE A 319 -15.06 24.21 -10.80
CA ILE A 319 -14.25 23.03 -10.48
C ILE A 319 -13.09 23.00 -11.48
N ASP A 320 -12.01 23.68 -11.10
CA ASP A 320 -10.82 23.91 -11.92
C ASP A 320 -9.59 23.13 -11.40
N HIS A 321 -8.39 23.48 -11.88
CA HIS A 321 -7.14 22.88 -11.39
C HIS A 321 -6.83 23.24 -9.93
N SER A 322 -7.13 24.48 -9.49
CA SER A 322 -6.90 24.90 -8.10
C SER A 322 -7.78 24.13 -7.13
N PHE A 323 -9.07 23.96 -7.46
CA PHE A 323 -10.02 23.16 -6.70
C PHE A 323 -9.54 21.70 -6.55
N VAL A 324 -9.01 21.09 -7.62
CA VAL A 324 -8.49 19.72 -7.59
C VAL A 324 -7.25 19.59 -6.71
N LEU A 325 -6.35 20.58 -6.70
CA LEU A 325 -5.16 20.56 -5.84
C LEU A 325 -5.54 20.66 -4.36
N GLN A 326 -6.38 21.63 -4.00
CA GLN A 326 -6.86 21.80 -2.61
C GLN A 326 -7.65 20.58 -2.13
N LEU A 327 -8.41 19.92 -3.01
CA LEU A 327 -9.08 18.66 -2.71
C LEU A 327 -8.08 17.48 -2.49
N LEU A 328 -6.96 17.46 -3.20
CA LEU A 328 -5.91 16.45 -3.05
C LEU A 328 -5.11 16.63 -1.76
N GLU A 329 -4.85 17.87 -1.33
CA GLU A 329 -4.16 18.17 -0.05
C GLU A 329 -4.92 17.57 1.15
N LEU A 330 -6.26 17.56 1.12
CA LEU A 330 -7.08 16.97 2.19
C LEU A 330 -6.94 15.44 2.32
N PHE A 331 -6.39 14.72 1.33
CA PHE A 331 -6.17 13.28 1.46
C PHE A 331 -5.10 12.93 2.52
N ASP A 332 -4.31 13.89 3.01
CA ASP A 332 -3.44 13.67 4.17
C ASP A 332 -4.17 13.79 5.52
N SER A 333 -5.50 13.99 5.54
CA SER A 333 -6.29 13.96 6.78
C SER A 333 -6.13 12.62 7.51
N GLU A 334 -5.87 12.66 8.82
CA GLU A 334 -5.76 11.47 9.66
C GLU A 334 -7.13 10.76 9.83
N ASP A 335 -8.24 11.47 9.65
CA ASP A 335 -9.59 10.93 9.79
C ASP A 335 -9.99 10.05 8.58
N PRO A 336 -10.13 8.72 8.75
CA PRO A 336 -10.48 7.83 7.64
C PRO A 336 -11.87 8.11 7.05
N ARG A 337 -12.77 8.75 7.82
CA ARG A 337 -14.11 9.11 7.35
C ARG A 337 -14.04 10.22 6.31
N GLU A 338 -13.15 11.20 6.53
CA GLU A 338 -12.90 12.28 5.58
C GLU A 338 -12.30 11.73 4.27
N ARG A 339 -11.31 10.83 4.39
CA ARG A 339 -10.67 10.19 3.23
C ARG A 339 -11.62 9.37 2.37
N ASP A 340 -12.61 8.66 2.94
CA ASP A 340 -13.60 7.91 2.13
C ASP A 340 -14.55 8.82 1.33
N PHE A 341 -14.95 9.97 1.90
CA PHE A 341 -15.70 11.00 1.18
C PHE A 341 -14.86 11.71 0.10
N LEU A 342 -13.60 12.04 0.40
CA LEU A 342 -12.66 12.60 -0.56
C LEU A 342 -12.44 11.64 -1.73
N LYS A 343 -12.20 10.34 -1.45
CA LYS A 343 -12.07 9.26 -2.43
C LYS A 343 -13.25 9.23 -3.40
N THR A 344 -14.45 9.20 -2.85
CA THR A 344 -15.69 9.14 -3.63
C THR A 344 -15.90 10.42 -4.44
N THR A 345 -15.65 11.58 -3.84
CA THR A 345 -15.79 12.90 -4.49
C THR A 345 -14.83 13.05 -5.67
N LEU A 346 -13.53 12.77 -5.47
CA LEU A 346 -12.51 12.86 -6.52
C LEU A 346 -12.77 11.86 -7.65
N HIS A 347 -13.22 10.64 -7.35
CA HIS A 347 -13.61 9.68 -8.37
C HIS A 347 -14.82 10.18 -9.20
N ARG A 348 -15.84 10.78 -8.57
CA ARG A 348 -16.97 11.38 -9.32
C ARG A 348 -16.52 12.54 -10.21
N ILE A 349 -15.62 13.39 -9.72
CA ILE A 349 -15.03 14.48 -10.51
C ILE A 349 -14.25 13.91 -11.72
N TYR A 350 -13.36 12.94 -11.51
CA TYR A 350 -12.61 12.28 -12.59
C TYR A 350 -13.55 11.63 -13.64
N GLY A 351 -14.63 11.01 -13.18
CA GLY A 351 -15.66 10.42 -14.02
C GLY A 351 -16.34 11.44 -14.94
N LYS A 352 -16.88 12.52 -14.35
CA LYS A 352 -17.69 13.53 -15.05
C LYS A 352 -16.88 14.58 -15.84
N PHE A 353 -15.68 14.97 -15.39
CA PHE A 353 -14.88 16.04 -15.99
C PHE A 353 -13.73 15.50 -16.85
N LEU A 354 -14.03 15.21 -18.12
CA LEU A 354 -13.05 14.65 -19.08
C LEU A 354 -11.78 15.52 -19.22
N ASN A 355 -11.93 16.85 -19.16
CA ASN A 355 -10.84 17.83 -19.25
C ASN A 355 -9.89 17.80 -18.04
N LEU A 356 -10.36 17.38 -16.85
CA LEU A 356 -9.53 17.32 -15.64
C LEU A 356 -8.76 16.00 -15.51
N ARG A 357 -9.08 14.96 -16.31
CA ARG A 357 -8.52 13.61 -16.13
C ARG A 357 -6.99 13.55 -16.22
N SER A 358 -6.39 14.25 -17.17
CA SER A 358 -4.93 14.30 -17.33
C SER A 358 -4.26 15.06 -16.17
N PHE A 359 -4.89 16.14 -15.70
CA PHE A 359 -4.42 16.91 -14.56
C PHE A 359 -4.50 16.11 -13.26
N ILE A 360 -5.65 15.47 -12.97
CA ILE A 360 -5.84 14.62 -11.79
C ILE A 360 -4.78 13.50 -11.74
N ARG A 361 -4.58 12.75 -12.83
CA ARG A 361 -3.53 11.71 -12.88
C ARG A 361 -2.14 12.27 -12.60
N ARG A 362 -1.79 13.41 -13.20
CA ARG A 362 -0.49 14.06 -12.98
C ARG A 362 -0.31 14.51 -11.52
N SER A 363 -1.34 15.09 -10.92
CA SER A 363 -1.29 15.55 -9.52
C SER A 363 -1.17 14.38 -8.54
N ILE A 364 -1.88 13.27 -8.77
CA ILE A 364 -1.72 12.04 -7.97
C ILE A 364 -0.31 11.47 -8.14
N ASN A 365 0.26 11.46 -9.36
CA ASN A 365 1.64 11.03 -9.56
C ASN A 365 2.64 11.90 -8.77
N ASN A 366 2.43 13.21 -8.70
CA ASN A 366 3.28 14.10 -7.91
C ASN A 366 3.20 13.78 -6.42
N VAL A 367 2.01 13.52 -5.87
CA VAL A 367 1.83 13.05 -4.48
C VAL A 367 2.59 11.75 -4.26
N PHE A 368 2.47 10.77 -5.18
CA PHE A 368 3.20 9.51 -5.07
C PHE A 368 4.72 9.65 -5.20
N PHE A 369 5.22 10.60 -6.00
CA PHE A 369 6.66 10.90 -6.05
C PHE A 369 7.17 11.51 -4.74
N GLN A 370 6.49 12.52 -4.21
CA GLN A 370 6.83 13.16 -2.94
C GLN A 370 6.74 12.16 -1.76
N PHE A 371 5.76 11.27 -1.77
CA PHE A 371 5.64 10.17 -0.82
C PHE A 371 6.82 9.19 -0.94
N THR A 372 7.12 8.68 -2.14
CA THR A 372 8.11 7.60 -2.35
C THR A 372 9.57 8.05 -2.18
N TYR A 373 9.88 9.31 -2.49
CA TYR A 373 11.26 9.78 -2.62
C TYR A 373 11.67 10.91 -1.65
N GLU A 374 10.72 11.64 -1.05
CA GLU A 374 11.04 12.79 -0.19
C GLU A 374 10.60 12.59 1.26
N THR A 375 9.35 12.16 1.50
CA THR A 375 8.70 12.25 2.82
C THR A 375 8.42 10.91 3.49
N GLU A 376 8.20 9.83 2.74
CA GLU A 376 7.68 8.53 3.20
C GLU A 376 6.41 8.62 4.08
N ARG A 377 5.69 9.75 4.07
CA ARG A 377 4.45 9.99 4.83
C ARG A 377 3.38 10.67 3.98
N PHE A 378 2.26 9.98 3.79
CA PHE A 378 1.00 10.52 3.31
C PHE A 378 -0.13 9.57 3.72
N ASN A 379 -1.18 10.05 4.37
CA ASN A 379 -2.22 9.17 4.94
C ASN A 379 -3.12 8.53 3.87
N GLY A 380 -3.41 9.24 2.77
CA GLY A 380 -4.41 8.83 1.77
C GLY A 380 -3.92 7.98 0.61
N ILE A 381 -2.77 7.29 0.73
CA ILE A 381 -2.20 6.50 -0.40
C ILE A 381 -3.13 5.37 -0.82
N ALA A 382 -3.74 4.66 0.15
CA ALA A 382 -4.66 3.56 -0.13
C ALA A 382 -5.90 4.05 -0.90
N GLU A 383 -6.50 5.15 -0.46
CA GLU A 383 -7.69 5.72 -1.09
C GLU A 383 -7.41 6.25 -2.50
N LEU A 384 -6.24 6.86 -2.73
CA LEU A 384 -5.80 7.26 -4.08
C LEU A 384 -5.58 6.05 -5.00
N LEU A 385 -5.02 4.95 -4.47
CA LEU A 385 -4.87 3.69 -5.21
C LEU A 385 -6.22 3.02 -5.53
N GLU A 386 -7.23 3.08 -4.64
CA GLU A 386 -8.58 2.60 -4.96
C GLU A 386 -9.20 3.34 -6.17
N ILE A 387 -9.02 4.66 -6.24
CA ILE A 387 -9.47 5.45 -7.41
C ILE A 387 -8.70 4.98 -8.65
N LEU A 388 -7.38 4.85 -8.55
CA LEU A 388 -6.53 4.46 -9.66
C LEU A 388 -6.83 3.05 -10.18
N GLY A 389 -7.10 2.07 -9.31
CA GLY A 389 -7.54 0.73 -9.74
C GLY A 389 -8.82 0.78 -10.58
N SER A 390 -9.79 1.60 -10.17
CA SER A 390 -11.01 1.85 -10.97
C SER A 390 -10.73 2.59 -12.28
N ILE A 391 -9.69 3.43 -12.34
CA ILE A 391 -9.25 4.13 -13.56
C ILE A 391 -8.53 3.18 -14.52
N ILE A 392 -7.63 2.32 -14.02
CA ILE A 392 -6.83 1.36 -14.79
C ILE A 392 -7.77 0.32 -15.45
N ASN A 393 -8.76 -0.18 -14.72
CA ASN A 393 -9.78 -1.05 -15.30
C ASN A 393 -10.56 -0.36 -16.43
N GLY A 394 -10.73 0.97 -16.35
CA GLY A 394 -11.34 1.80 -17.40
C GLY A 394 -10.42 2.19 -18.57
N PHE A 395 -9.16 1.74 -18.62
CA PHE A 395 -8.27 2.03 -19.76
C PHE A 395 -8.73 1.33 -21.04
N ALA A 396 -8.61 2.07 -22.16
CA ALA A 396 -8.81 1.53 -23.49
C ALA A 396 -7.58 0.73 -23.93
N LEU A 397 -7.82 -0.29 -24.77
CA LEU A 397 -6.78 -1.07 -25.42
C LEU A 397 -6.56 -0.57 -26.87
N PRO A 398 -5.33 -0.55 -27.40
CA PRO A 398 -4.08 -0.88 -26.70
C PRO A 398 -3.73 0.15 -25.62
N LEU A 399 -3.02 -0.29 -24.57
CA LEU A 399 -2.58 0.60 -23.50
C LEU A 399 -1.64 1.68 -24.05
N LYS A 400 -1.83 2.90 -23.57
CA LYS A 400 -0.97 4.03 -23.93
C LYS A 400 0.36 3.98 -23.19
N GLU A 401 1.39 4.54 -23.82
CA GLU A 401 2.73 4.68 -23.24
C GLU A 401 2.75 5.50 -21.92
N GLU A 402 1.86 6.51 -21.79
CA GLU A 402 1.67 7.25 -20.53
C GLU A 402 1.24 6.33 -19.36
N HIS A 403 0.58 5.20 -19.64
CA HIS A 403 0.11 4.25 -18.63
C HIS A 403 1.18 3.20 -18.32
N LYS A 404 1.94 2.74 -19.32
CA LYS A 404 3.12 1.86 -19.13
C LYS A 404 4.21 2.56 -18.31
N THR A 405 4.50 3.83 -18.63
CA THR A 405 5.41 4.67 -17.84
C THR A 405 4.91 4.87 -16.41
N PHE A 406 3.60 5.02 -16.19
CA PHE A 406 3.02 5.15 -14.85
C PHE A 406 3.20 3.87 -14.00
N LEU A 407 2.97 2.69 -14.59
CA LEU A 407 3.23 1.40 -13.94
C LEU A 407 4.70 1.31 -13.49
N THR A 408 5.65 1.48 -14.41
CA THR A 408 7.08 1.24 -14.14
C THR A 408 7.75 2.32 -13.29
N ARG A 409 7.32 3.59 -13.39
CA ARG A 409 7.94 4.73 -12.68
C ARG A 409 7.24 5.14 -11.40
N VAL A 410 5.99 4.72 -11.19
CA VAL A 410 5.19 5.13 -10.02
C VAL A 410 4.70 3.92 -9.22
N LEU A 411 3.95 3.00 -9.83
CA LEU A 411 3.36 1.87 -9.08
C LEU A 411 4.43 0.88 -8.57
N ILE A 412 5.36 0.44 -9.42
CA ILE A 412 6.40 -0.51 -8.98
C ILE A 412 7.27 0.09 -7.84
N PRO A 413 7.77 1.35 -7.92
CA PRO A 413 8.52 1.96 -6.82
C PRO A 413 7.76 2.15 -5.49
N LEU A 414 6.42 2.23 -5.48
CA LEU A 414 5.64 2.34 -4.24
C LEU A 414 5.84 1.14 -3.28
N HIS A 415 6.27 -0.01 -3.79
CA HIS A 415 6.63 -1.17 -2.96
C HIS A 415 7.88 -0.95 -2.09
N LYS A 416 8.70 0.07 -2.39
CA LYS A 416 9.92 0.39 -1.63
C LYS A 416 9.62 0.87 -0.20
N VAL A 417 8.62 1.73 -0.03
CA VAL A 417 8.36 2.49 1.22
C VAL A 417 8.07 1.56 2.40
N LYS A 418 8.46 1.96 3.62
CA LYS A 418 8.36 1.11 4.82
C LYS A 418 6.92 0.75 5.19
N SER A 419 6.02 1.73 5.17
CA SER A 419 4.59 1.64 5.53
C SER A 419 3.70 0.95 4.47
N LEU A 420 4.26 0.00 3.71
CA LEU A 420 3.57 -0.68 2.61
C LEU A 420 2.29 -1.39 3.04
N SER A 421 2.21 -1.87 4.28
CA SER A 421 1.05 -2.61 4.80
C SER A 421 -0.25 -1.80 4.79
N MET A 422 -0.15 -0.47 4.94
CA MET A 422 -1.29 0.45 4.92
C MET A 422 -2.02 0.52 3.57
N TYR A 423 -1.38 0.15 2.46
CA TYR A 423 -1.93 0.34 1.10
C TYR A 423 -1.62 -0.80 0.10
N HIS A 424 -0.94 -1.86 0.53
CA HIS A 424 -0.56 -2.98 -0.33
C HIS A 424 -1.72 -3.67 -1.05
N PRO A 425 -2.86 -4.01 -0.41
CA PRO A 425 -3.98 -4.66 -1.12
C PRO A 425 -4.50 -3.83 -2.30
N GLN A 426 -4.49 -2.50 -2.18
CA GLN A 426 -4.88 -1.56 -3.22
C GLN A 426 -3.81 -1.46 -4.32
N LEU A 427 -2.53 -1.53 -3.95
CA LEU A 427 -1.41 -1.50 -4.90
C LEU A 427 -1.33 -2.80 -5.73
N ALA A 428 -1.34 -3.95 -5.09
CA ALA A 428 -1.35 -5.27 -5.75
C ALA A 428 -2.56 -5.38 -6.70
N TYR A 429 -3.75 -4.92 -6.29
CA TYR A 429 -4.90 -4.82 -7.20
C TYR A 429 -4.62 -3.95 -8.44
N CYS A 430 -3.93 -2.82 -8.30
CA CYS A 430 -3.54 -1.99 -9.45
C CYS A 430 -2.53 -2.71 -10.37
N ILE A 431 -1.58 -3.47 -9.81
CA ILE A 431 -0.58 -4.24 -10.58
C ILE A 431 -1.27 -5.37 -11.36
N VAL A 432 -2.04 -6.23 -10.70
CA VAL A 432 -2.81 -7.31 -11.35
C VAL A 432 -3.76 -6.76 -12.41
N GLN A 433 -4.43 -5.63 -12.14
CA GLN A 433 -5.33 -4.99 -13.09
C GLN A 433 -4.61 -4.45 -14.34
N PHE A 434 -3.31 -4.14 -14.27
CA PHE A 434 -2.48 -3.83 -15.44
C PHE A 434 -2.14 -5.09 -16.25
N LEU A 435 -1.79 -6.20 -15.60
CA LEU A 435 -1.47 -7.47 -16.26
C LEU A 435 -2.69 -8.06 -16.99
N GLU A 436 -3.88 -8.00 -16.37
CA GLU A 436 -5.17 -8.36 -17.03
C GLU A 436 -5.45 -7.55 -18.32
N LYS A 437 -4.83 -6.37 -18.51
CA LYS A 437 -5.01 -5.51 -19.68
C LYS A 437 -3.95 -5.74 -20.77
N ASP A 438 -2.73 -6.11 -20.37
CA ASP A 438 -1.60 -6.31 -21.26
C ASP A 438 -0.56 -7.21 -20.59
N ALA A 439 -0.66 -8.53 -20.83
CA ALA A 439 0.22 -9.54 -20.24
C ALA A 439 1.70 -9.35 -20.61
N SER A 440 2.03 -8.61 -21.68
CA SER A 440 3.43 -8.31 -22.06
C SER A 440 4.18 -7.47 -21.02
N LEU A 441 3.47 -6.87 -20.06
CA LEU A 441 4.05 -6.12 -18.95
C LEU A 441 4.54 -7.01 -17.79
N THR A 442 4.24 -8.32 -17.82
CA THR A 442 4.59 -9.26 -16.74
C THR A 442 6.09 -9.28 -16.44
N GLU A 443 6.93 -9.31 -17.47
CA GLU A 443 8.38 -9.35 -17.32
C GLU A 443 8.91 -8.13 -16.56
N GLU A 444 8.48 -6.91 -16.95
CA GLU A 444 8.88 -5.67 -16.27
C GLU A 444 8.36 -5.60 -14.82
N VAL A 445 7.13 -6.09 -14.57
CA VAL A 445 6.52 -6.11 -13.23
C VAL A 445 7.27 -7.06 -12.30
N VAL A 446 7.46 -8.32 -12.71
CA VAL A 446 8.11 -9.34 -11.87
C VAL A 446 9.57 -8.98 -11.59
N LEU A 447 10.34 -8.56 -12.61
CA LEU A 447 11.71 -8.09 -12.40
C LEU A 447 11.76 -6.81 -11.54
N GLY A 448 10.74 -5.95 -11.66
CA GLY A 448 10.55 -4.77 -10.81
C GLY A 448 10.33 -5.10 -9.32
N LEU A 449 9.47 -6.08 -9.02
CA LEU A 449 9.25 -6.57 -7.66
C LEU A 449 10.51 -7.26 -7.11
N LEU A 450 11.15 -8.14 -7.89
CA LEU A 450 12.40 -8.81 -7.49
C LEU A 450 13.53 -7.81 -7.17
N ARG A 451 13.61 -6.68 -7.90
CA ARG A 451 14.54 -5.58 -7.61
C ARG A 451 14.31 -4.94 -6.24
N TYR A 452 13.06 -4.83 -5.80
CA TYR A 452 12.67 -4.22 -4.51
C TYR A 452 12.40 -5.24 -3.40
N TRP A 453 12.73 -6.52 -3.61
CA TRP A 453 12.46 -7.60 -2.66
C TRP A 453 12.97 -7.27 -1.24
N PRO A 454 12.11 -7.33 -0.20
CA PRO A 454 12.50 -7.00 1.16
C PRO A 454 13.59 -7.95 1.70
N LYS A 455 14.62 -7.39 2.34
CA LYS A 455 15.75 -8.16 2.91
C LYS A 455 15.85 -8.10 4.44
N VAL A 456 15.12 -7.17 5.05
CA VAL A 456 15.20 -6.84 6.50
C VAL A 456 13.83 -6.63 7.15
N ASN A 457 12.75 -6.96 6.43
CA ASN A 457 11.37 -6.85 6.92
C ASN A 457 10.59 -8.06 6.40
N SER A 458 10.36 -9.04 7.28
CA SER A 458 9.70 -10.31 6.94
C SER A 458 8.20 -10.13 6.67
N THR A 459 7.53 -9.19 7.34
CA THR A 459 6.13 -8.84 7.05
C THR A 459 5.97 -8.38 5.61
N LYS A 460 6.83 -7.47 5.13
CA LYS A 460 6.85 -7.06 3.72
C LYS A 460 7.22 -8.21 2.79
N GLU A 461 8.13 -9.11 3.17
CA GLU A 461 8.44 -10.28 2.32
C GLU A 461 7.22 -11.20 2.15
N VAL A 462 6.46 -11.45 3.23
CA VAL A 462 5.18 -12.18 3.17
C VAL A 462 4.17 -11.47 2.26
N MET A 463 4.15 -10.14 2.27
CA MET A 463 3.28 -9.36 1.38
C MET A 463 3.68 -9.48 -0.09
N PHE A 464 4.97 -9.36 -0.43
CA PHE A 464 5.48 -9.60 -1.79
C PHE A 464 5.16 -11.04 -2.26
N LEU A 465 5.23 -12.04 -1.37
CA LEU A 465 4.80 -13.41 -1.69
C LEU A 465 3.29 -13.52 -1.93
N ASN A 466 2.44 -12.71 -1.26
CA ASN A 466 1.02 -12.63 -1.60
C ASN A 466 0.80 -12.06 -3.00
N GLU A 467 1.42 -10.91 -3.31
CA GLU A 467 1.29 -10.26 -4.61
C GLU A 467 1.82 -11.14 -5.76
N VAL A 468 2.91 -11.87 -5.55
CA VAL A 468 3.43 -12.83 -6.54
C VAL A 468 2.45 -13.98 -6.80
N GLU A 469 1.68 -14.44 -5.81
CA GLU A 469 0.61 -15.43 -6.05
C GLU A 469 -0.56 -14.83 -6.84
N ASP A 470 -1.01 -13.62 -6.48
CA ASP A 470 -2.06 -12.92 -7.22
C ASP A 470 -1.64 -12.65 -8.69
N ILE A 471 -0.34 -12.40 -8.93
CA ILE A 471 0.24 -12.28 -10.28
C ILE A 471 0.28 -13.63 -10.99
N PHE A 472 0.60 -14.74 -10.31
CA PHE A 472 0.56 -16.07 -10.93
C PHE A 472 -0.85 -16.45 -11.41
N GLU A 473 -1.93 -16.07 -10.72
CA GLU A 473 -3.31 -16.38 -11.16
C GLU A 473 -3.68 -15.76 -12.53
N VAL A 474 -2.96 -14.73 -12.99
CA VAL A 474 -3.20 -14.03 -14.27
C VAL A 474 -2.04 -14.11 -15.27
N MET A 475 -0.98 -14.86 -14.95
CA MET A 475 0.24 -14.92 -15.76
C MET A 475 0.12 -15.90 -16.93
N ASP A 476 0.37 -15.44 -18.16
CA ASP A 476 0.46 -16.34 -19.32
C ASP A 476 1.71 -17.25 -19.25
N PRO A 477 1.64 -18.54 -19.60
CA PRO A 477 2.79 -19.46 -19.57
C PRO A 477 4.01 -19.00 -20.40
N ALA A 478 3.77 -18.28 -21.50
CA ALA A 478 4.81 -17.72 -22.35
C ALA A 478 5.57 -16.54 -21.69
N GLU A 479 4.91 -15.83 -20.78
CA GLU A 479 5.52 -14.75 -19.98
C GLU A 479 6.23 -15.33 -18.75
N PHE A 480 5.63 -16.34 -18.10
CA PHE A 480 6.25 -17.13 -17.04
C PHE A 480 7.63 -17.66 -17.44
N ALA A 481 7.74 -18.23 -18.65
CA ALA A 481 8.98 -18.80 -19.17
C ALA A 481 10.16 -17.80 -19.23
N LYS A 482 9.90 -16.49 -19.29
CA LYS A 482 10.93 -15.43 -19.29
C LYS A 482 11.42 -15.07 -17.90
N VAL A 483 10.56 -15.20 -16.88
CA VAL A 483 10.82 -14.74 -15.50
C VAL A 483 11.12 -15.87 -14.51
N GLN A 484 10.89 -17.13 -14.90
CA GLN A 484 11.02 -18.28 -14.02
C GLN A 484 12.39 -18.40 -13.32
N GLU A 485 13.52 -18.26 -14.02
CA GLU A 485 14.86 -18.40 -13.43
C GLU A 485 15.09 -17.38 -12.28
N PRO A 486 14.99 -16.05 -12.49
CA PRO A 486 15.20 -15.09 -11.41
C PRO A 486 14.13 -15.16 -10.32
N LEU A 487 12.89 -15.53 -10.65
CA LEU A 487 11.80 -15.67 -9.69
C LEU A 487 12.01 -16.86 -8.76
N PHE A 488 12.29 -18.06 -9.30
CA PHE A 488 12.56 -19.25 -8.50
C PHE A 488 13.87 -19.15 -7.72
N HIS A 489 14.88 -18.44 -8.22
CA HIS A 489 16.06 -18.08 -7.42
C HIS A 489 15.75 -17.17 -6.23
N GLN A 490 14.62 -16.48 -6.20
CA GLN A 490 14.16 -15.73 -5.04
C GLN A 490 13.24 -16.58 -4.14
N LEU A 491 12.30 -17.34 -4.71
CA LEU A 491 11.46 -18.28 -3.97
C LEU A 491 12.30 -19.34 -3.22
N ALA A 492 13.38 -19.83 -3.82
CA ALA A 492 14.36 -20.72 -3.19
C ALA A 492 14.91 -20.15 -1.86
N LYS A 493 15.20 -18.83 -1.83
CA LYS A 493 15.69 -18.16 -0.62
C LYS A 493 14.59 -17.96 0.42
N SER A 494 13.38 -17.62 -0.01
CA SER A 494 12.23 -17.46 0.90
C SER A 494 11.80 -18.81 1.49
N VAL A 495 11.89 -19.92 0.75
CA VAL A 495 11.72 -21.29 1.26
C VAL A 495 12.83 -21.69 2.23
N ALA A 496 14.09 -21.30 1.97
CA ALA A 496 15.22 -21.46 2.90
C ALA A 496 15.20 -20.49 4.09
N SER A 497 14.20 -19.60 4.21
CA SER A 497 14.19 -18.58 5.25
C SER A 497 13.98 -19.22 6.64
N PRO A 498 14.80 -18.88 7.64
CA PRO A 498 14.58 -19.35 9.01
C PRO A 498 13.32 -18.73 9.65
N HIS A 499 12.78 -17.67 9.05
CA HIS A 499 11.58 -16.97 9.52
C HIS A 499 10.32 -17.73 9.06
N PHE A 500 9.66 -18.42 10.00
CA PHE A 500 8.64 -19.40 9.62
C PHE A 500 7.52 -18.86 8.73
N GLN A 501 7.01 -17.65 8.97
CA GLN A 501 5.93 -17.07 8.16
C GLN A 501 6.33 -16.85 6.69
N VAL A 502 7.62 -16.63 6.41
CA VAL A 502 8.13 -16.45 5.03
C VAL A 502 8.21 -17.80 4.34
N ALA A 503 8.86 -18.79 4.97
CA ALA A 503 9.00 -20.13 4.41
C ALA A 503 7.66 -20.85 4.27
N GLU A 504 6.77 -20.76 5.27
CA GLU A 504 5.40 -21.26 5.19
C GLU A 504 4.62 -20.60 4.05
N ARG A 505 4.71 -19.27 3.90
CA ARG A 505 4.01 -18.55 2.84
C ARG A 505 4.49 -18.91 1.44
N ALA A 506 5.80 -19.06 1.25
CA ALA A 506 6.40 -19.46 -0.02
C ALA A 506 6.06 -20.92 -0.37
N LEU A 507 6.14 -21.84 0.60
CA LEU A 507 5.75 -23.24 0.41
C LEU A 507 4.24 -23.41 0.15
N TYR A 508 3.41 -22.45 0.57
CA TYR A 508 1.97 -22.50 0.33
C TYR A 508 1.59 -22.43 -1.16
N PHE A 509 2.48 -21.91 -2.04
CA PHE A 509 2.27 -21.90 -3.50
C PHE A 509 2.05 -23.31 -4.07
N TRP A 510 2.63 -24.36 -3.48
CA TRP A 510 2.44 -25.75 -3.90
C TRP A 510 1.02 -26.30 -3.65
N ASN A 511 0.15 -25.53 -2.98
CA ASN A 511 -1.28 -25.83 -2.85
C ASN A 511 -2.12 -25.24 -4.01
N ASN A 512 -1.54 -24.38 -4.85
CA ASN A 512 -2.21 -23.74 -5.98
C ASN A 512 -2.01 -24.58 -7.26
N GLU A 513 -3.10 -25.16 -7.77
CA GLU A 513 -3.07 -26.05 -8.94
C GLU A 513 -2.47 -25.36 -10.18
N TYR A 514 -2.73 -24.06 -10.37
CA TYR A 514 -2.22 -23.32 -11.54
C TYR A 514 -0.70 -23.15 -11.47
N PHE A 515 -0.18 -22.76 -10.29
CA PHE A 515 1.26 -22.69 -10.04
C PHE A 515 1.94 -24.04 -10.24
N CYS A 516 1.35 -25.13 -9.71
CA CYS A 516 1.89 -26.47 -9.88
C CYS A 516 1.94 -26.93 -11.35
N ASN A 517 0.98 -26.53 -12.19
CA ASN A 517 1.02 -26.80 -13.63
C ASN A 517 2.16 -26.03 -14.31
N LEU A 518 2.31 -24.72 -14.06
CA LEU A 518 3.43 -23.93 -14.59
C LEU A 518 4.80 -24.51 -14.18
N VAL A 519 4.92 -24.98 -12.94
CA VAL A 519 6.11 -25.67 -12.42
C VAL A 519 6.36 -27.00 -13.13
N SER A 520 5.31 -27.79 -13.37
CA SER A 520 5.41 -29.07 -14.07
C SER A 520 5.88 -28.90 -15.51
N ASP A 521 5.31 -27.95 -16.24
CA ASP A 521 5.65 -27.67 -17.64
C ASP A 521 7.09 -27.15 -17.82
N ASN A 522 7.73 -26.65 -16.75
CA ASN A 522 9.08 -26.09 -16.76
C ASN A 522 10.03 -26.75 -15.73
N VAL A 523 9.74 -28.00 -15.34
CA VAL A 523 10.44 -28.69 -14.24
C VAL A 523 11.95 -28.79 -14.46
N GLU A 524 12.41 -28.91 -15.71
CA GLU A 524 13.82 -29.01 -16.09
C GLU A 524 14.67 -27.82 -15.65
N ILE A 525 14.07 -26.63 -15.55
CA ILE A 525 14.73 -25.40 -15.09
C ILE A 525 14.49 -25.19 -13.59
N ILE A 526 13.27 -25.45 -13.13
CA ILE A 526 12.82 -25.10 -11.78
C ILE A 526 13.36 -26.05 -10.71
N LEU A 527 13.37 -27.37 -10.98
CA LEU A 527 13.79 -28.36 -9.98
C LEU A 527 15.26 -28.19 -9.56
N PRO A 528 16.25 -28.02 -10.46
CA PRO A 528 17.64 -27.76 -10.06
C PRO A 528 17.81 -26.53 -9.14
N ILE A 529 17.00 -25.48 -9.33
CA ILE A 529 17.02 -24.27 -8.51
C ILE A 529 16.40 -24.52 -7.11
N MET A 530 15.29 -25.27 -7.06
CA MET A 530 14.54 -25.53 -5.84
C MET A 530 15.05 -26.72 -5.02
N PHE A 531 15.88 -27.60 -5.60
CA PHE A 531 16.31 -28.84 -4.96
C PHE A 531 17.06 -28.60 -3.65
N ALA A 532 18.12 -27.79 -3.67
CA ALA A 532 18.97 -27.54 -2.50
C ALA A 532 18.19 -27.03 -1.25
N PRO A 533 17.39 -25.95 -1.31
CA PRO A 533 16.70 -25.44 -0.13
C PRO A 533 15.62 -26.39 0.40
N LEU A 534 14.95 -27.15 -0.49
CA LEU A 534 13.99 -28.17 -0.08
C LEU A 534 14.70 -29.36 0.58
N TYR A 535 15.76 -29.87 -0.04
CA TYR A 535 16.52 -31.00 0.48
C TYR A 535 17.19 -30.70 1.82
N GLU A 536 17.77 -29.51 1.99
CA GLU A 536 18.36 -29.06 3.26
C GLU A 536 17.30 -28.95 4.37
N ASN A 537 16.17 -28.27 4.12
CA ASN A 537 15.08 -28.19 5.08
C ASN A 537 14.47 -29.56 5.42
N SER A 538 14.47 -30.53 4.49
CA SER A 538 13.96 -31.89 4.71
C SER A 538 14.81 -32.70 5.70
N LYS A 539 16.12 -32.42 5.80
CA LYS A 539 17.01 -33.08 6.79
C LYS A 539 16.67 -32.67 8.22
N GLY A 540 16.13 -31.47 8.39
CA GLY A 540 15.58 -31.00 9.67
C GLY A 540 15.29 -29.52 9.64
N HIS A 541 14.08 -29.16 10.07
CA HIS A 541 13.66 -27.78 10.27
C HIS A 541 13.04 -27.64 11.67
N TRP A 542 13.30 -26.52 12.36
CA TRP A 542 12.87 -26.32 13.76
C TRP A 542 11.34 -26.29 13.89
N ASN A 543 10.65 -25.75 12.89
CA ASN A 543 9.20 -25.77 12.77
C ASN A 543 8.76 -27.02 11.98
N ARG A 544 7.97 -27.88 12.62
CA ARG A 544 7.43 -29.14 12.07
C ARG A 544 6.43 -28.95 10.92
N THR A 545 5.70 -27.84 10.89
CA THR A 545 4.74 -27.56 9.79
C THR A 545 5.48 -27.37 8.47
N ILE A 546 6.52 -26.52 8.49
CA ILE A 546 7.41 -26.30 7.33
C ILE A 546 8.08 -27.61 6.90
N HIS A 547 8.56 -28.42 7.84
CA HIS A 547 9.13 -29.74 7.54
C HIS A 547 8.15 -30.63 6.76
N GLY A 548 6.88 -30.67 7.15
CA GLY A 548 5.82 -31.38 6.43
C GLY A 548 5.50 -30.79 5.05
N MET A 549 5.46 -29.47 4.92
CA MET A 549 5.22 -28.79 3.63
C MET A 549 6.36 -29.00 2.64
N VAL A 550 7.61 -29.01 3.11
CA VAL A 550 8.80 -29.32 2.29
C VAL A 550 8.73 -30.74 1.75
N TYR A 551 8.35 -31.74 2.56
CA TYR A 551 8.15 -33.10 2.05
C TYR A 551 7.04 -33.19 1.00
N ASN A 552 5.96 -32.41 1.13
CA ASN A 552 4.90 -32.37 0.11
C ASN A 552 5.44 -31.81 -1.22
N ALA A 553 6.16 -30.68 -1.18
CA ALA A 553 6.78 -30.08 -2.35
C ALA A 553 7.82 -31.00 -3.01
N MET A 554 8.69 -31.64 -2.23
CA MET A 554 9.66 -32.62 -2.74
C MET A 554 8.99 -33.84 -3.38
N LYS A 555 7.94 -34.38 -2.75
CA LYS A 555 7.17 -35.50 -3.31
C LYS A 555 6.56 -35.13 -4.65
N LEU A 556 5.99 -33.93 -4.78
CA LEU A 556 5.43 -33.44 -6.03
C LEU A 556 6.50 -33.35 -7.14
N PHE A 557 7.70 -32.86 -6.84
CA PHE A 557 8.82 -32.87 -7.79
C PHE A 557 9.26 -34.30 -8.19
N MET A 558 9.33 -35.23 -7.23
CA MET A 558 9.61 -36.65 -7.51
C MET A 558 8.53 -37.30 -8.39
N GLU A 559 7.25 -36.91 -8.23
CA GLU A 559 6.14 -37.44 -9.03
C GLU A 559 6.12 -36.86 -10.45
N ILE A 560 6.61 -35.64 -10.67
CA ILE A 560 6.71 -35.01 -12.00
C ILE A 560 7.87 -35.59 -12.82
N ASN A 561 9.10 -35.63 -12.27
CA ASN A 561 10.27 -36.14 -12.98
C ASN A 561 11.24 -36.85 -12.02
N PRO A 562 11.09 -38.18 -11.80
CA PRO A 562 11.94 -38.96 -10.91
C PRO A 562 13.42 -38.93 -11.30
N GLN A 563 13.73 -39.01 -12.60
CA GLN A 563 15.11 -39.07 -13.08
C GLN A 563 15.85 -37.77 -12.78
N LEU A 564 15.25 -36.62 -13.14
CA LEU A 564 15.84 -35.30 -12.87
C LEU A 564 16.01 -35.06 -11.37
N PHE A 565 15.12 -35.60 -10.53
CA PHE A 565 15.24 -35.51 -9.08
C PHE A 565 16.45 -36.29 -8.55
N ASP A 566 16.67 -37.51 -9.04
CA ASP A 566 17.85 -38.33 -8.70
C ASP A 566 19.14 -37.68 -9.22
N ASP A 567 19.13 -37.11 -10.42
CA ASP A 567 20.26 -36.36 -11.00
C ASP A 567 20.60 -35.12 -10.14
N CYS A 568 19.61 -34.31 -9.75
CA CYS A 568 19.79 -33.18 -8.84
C CYS A 568 20.35 -33.60 -7.47
N SER A 569 19.96 -34.78 -6.97
CA SER A 569 20.46 -35.35 -5.72
C SER A 569 21.93 -35.78 -5.83
N HIS A 570 22.33 -36.33 -6.98
CA HIS A 570 23.71 -36.65 -7.29
C HIS A 570 24.57 -35.38 -7.38
N ASP A 571 24.15 -34.41 -8.20
CA ASP A 571 24.83 -33.13 -8.41
C ASP A 571 25.01 -32.36 -7.09
N TYR A 572 23.96 -32.28 -6.27
CA TYR A 572 24.05 -31.66 -4.95
C TYR A 572 25.09 -32.37 -4.06
N THR A 573 25.13 -33.70 -4.09
CA THR A 573 26.08 -34.51 -3.31
C THR A 573 27.53 -34.31 -3.80
N GLU A 574 27.77 -34.27 -5.11
CA GLU A 574 29.10 -33.95 -5.68
C GLU A 574 29.52 -32.51 -5.33
N GLN A 575 28.60 -31.54 -5.38
CA GLN A 575 28.87 -30.16 -5.00
C GLN A 575 29.25 -30.04 -3.51
N GLN A 576 28.59 -30.80 -2.62
CA GLN A 576 28.97 -30.83 -1.20
C GLN A 576 30.35 -31.48 -1.00
N ASN A 577 30.62 -32.62 -1.64
CA ASN A 577 31.91 -33.31 -1.55
C ASN A 577 33.08 -32.48 -2.12
N SER A 578 32.84 -31.71 -3.18
CA SER A 578 33.83 -30.81 -3.79
C SER A 578 33.96 -29.45 -3.10
N ALA A 579 33.15 -29.13 -2.07
CA ALA A 579 33.14 -27.82 -1.43
C ALA A 579 34.52 -27.43 -0.86
N ALA A 580 35.17 -28.31 -0.10
CA ALA A 580 36.49 -28.07 0.48
C ALA A 580 37.58 -27.85 -0.59
N ALA A 581 37.50 -28.57 -1.72
CA ALA A 581 38.42 -28.38 -2.84
C ALA A 581 38.21 -27.02 -3.54
N ARG A 582 36.95 -26.57 -3.65
CA ARG A 582 36.59 -25.23 -4.18
C ARG A 582 37.05 -24.11 -3.25
N GLU A 583 37.02 -24.33 -1.93
CA GLU A 583 37.54 -23.41 -0.92
C GLU A 583 39.07 -23.30 -0.98
N ALA A 584 39.79 -24.43 -0.92
CA ALA A 584 41.26 -24.44 -1.05
C ALA A 584 41.75 -23.83 -2.39
N LEU A 585 41.00 -24.02 -3.50
CA LEU A 585 41.29 -23.35 -4.77
C LEU A 585 41.09 -21.82 -4.69
N ARG A 586 40.11 -21.35 -3.91
CA ARG A 586 39.86 -19.93 -3.67
C ARG A 586 40.96 -19.30 -2.82
N GLU A 587 41.38 -19.98 -1.75
CA GLU A 587 42.52 -19.58 -0.91
C GLU A 587 43.80 -19.48 -1.72
N ARG A 588 44.12 -20.50 -2.54
CA ARG A 588 45.30 -20.48 -3.42
C ARG A 588 45.28 -19.32 -4.42
N LYS A 589 44.11 -18.96 -4.95
CA LYS A 589 43.96 -17.77 -5.82
C LYS A 589 44.24 -16.48 -5.06
N TRP A 590 43.72 -16.33 -3.83
CA TRP A 590 44.01 -15.17 -2.98
C TRP A 590 45.48 -15.07 -2.58
N ALA A 591 46.11 -16.18 -2.20
CA ALA A 591 47.55 -16.22 -1.91
C ALA A 591 48.38 -15.74 -3.11
N SER A 592 48.10 -16.29 -4.31
CA SER A 592 48.78 -15.87 -5.54
C SER A 592 48.60 -14.38 -5.88
N ILE A 593 47.45 -13.77 -5.55
CA ILE A 593 47.21 -12.33 -5.70
C ILE A 593 48.02 -11.54 -4.66
N SER A 594 48.10 -12.01 -3.41
CA SER A 594 48.91 -11.40 -2.35
C SER A 594 50.40 -11.40 -2.71
N ASP A 595 50.93 -12.55 -3.12
CA ASP A 595 52.32 -12.70 -3.54
C ASP A 595 52.68 -11.73 -4.69
N GLN A 596 51.79 -11.60 -5.68
CA GLN A 596 51.98 -10.67 -6.79
C GLN A 596 51.93 -9.20 -6.33
N ALA A 597 51.07 -8.85 -5.37
CA ALA A 597 51.00 -7.51 -4.81
C ALA A 597 52.26 -7.15 -4.00
N GLU A 598 52.79 -8.10 -3.22
CA GLU A 598 54.04 -7.94 -2.46
C GLU A 598 55.26 -7.84 -3.38
N GLN A 599 55.33 -8.66 -4.43
CA GLN A 599 56.37 -8.57 -5.45
C GLN A 599 56.34 -7.21 -6.16
N ARG A 600 55.15 -6.70 -6.54
CA ARG A 600 55.01 -5.36 -7.14
C ARG A 600 55.37 -4.22 -6.18
N ARG A 601 55.00 -4.33 -4.90
CA ARG A 601 55.42 -3.38 -3.85
C ARG A 601 56.95 -3.37 -3.68
N SER A 602 57.57 -4.54 -3.72
CA SER A 602 59.02 -4.70 -3.60
C SER A 602 59.75 -4.18 -4.84
N ALA A 603 59.20 -4.40 -6.03
CA ALA A 603 59.76 -3.94 -7.30
C ALA A 603 59.63 -2.41 -7.53
N ASN A 604 58.55 -1.79 -7.07
CA ASN A 604 58.34 -0.34 -7.21
C ASN A 604 59.05 0.51 -6.12
N GLY A 605 59.66 -0.13 -5.12
CA GLY A 605 60.38 0.54 -4.04
C GLY A 605 59.47 1.21 -3.00
N ALA A 606 60.01 1.41 -1.80
CA ALA A 606 59.32 2.15 -0.74
C ALA A 606 59.14 3.62 -1.14
N PRO A 607 58.03 4.29 -0.75
CA PRO A 607 57.90 5.73 -0.94
C PRO A 607 59.00 6.44 -0.14
N THR A 608 59.84 7.20 -0.83
CA THR A 608 60.87 8.02 -0.19
C THR A 608 60.22 9.11 0.64
N ALA A 609 60.16 8.89 1.96
CA ALA A 609 59.80 9.93 2.91
C ALA A 609 60.86 11.03 2.90
N GLY A 610 60.49 12.24 2.46
CA GLY A 610 61.29 13.44 2.73
C GLY A 610 61.51 14.41 1.56
N ARG A 611 60.48 15.14 1.14
CA ARG A 611 60.65 16.55 0.75
C ARG A 611 59.37 17.36 0.95
N ALA A 612 59.35 18.15 2.02
CA ALA A 612 58.32 19.16 2.22
C ALA A 612 58.73 20.46 1.53
N HIS A 613 57.98 20.89 0.51
CA HIS A 613 57.43 22.26 0.51
C HIS A 613 56.27 22.42 -0.48
N ALA A 614 55.20 23.04 0.05
CA ALA A 614 54.05 23.69 -0.59
C ALA A 614 54.03 23.85 -2.13
N GLY A 615 52.92 23.44 -2.75
CA GLY A 615 52.56 23.82 -4.12
C GLY A 615 51.25 23.18 -4.62
N SER A 616 50.14 23.93 -4.52
CA SER A 616 48.84 23.67 -5.16
C SER A 616 48.10 22.34 -4.87
N LEU A 617 47.00 22.46 -4.11
CA LEU A 617 45.90 21.49 -4.17
C LEU A 617 45.12 21.68 -5.48
N SER A 618 45.58 21.03 -6.56
CA SER A 618 44.74 20.82 -7.74
C SER A 618 43.76 19.67 -7.46
N ARG A 619 42.50 20.05 -7.27
CA ARG A 619 41.30 19.20 -7.24
C ARG A 619 41.45 17.99 -8.18
N VAL A 620 41.40 16.78 -7.64
CA VAL A 620 41.24 15.55 -8.44
C VAL A 620 39.75 15.33 -8.58
N ASP A 621 39.25 15.26 -9.81
CA ASP A 621 37.84 14.99 -10.09
C ASP A 621 37.43 13.61 -9.58
N GLU A 622 36.20 13.50 -9.10
CA GLU A 622 35.57 12.22 -8.76
C GLU A 622 35.34 11.41 -10.04
N VAL A 623 36.25 10.47 -10.33
CA VAL A 623 36.08 9.53 -11.44
C VAL A 623 35.05 8.45 -11.06
N ASP A 624 33.80 8.82 -11.32
CA ASP A 624 32.62 8.01 -11.58
C ASP A 624 32.76 6.47 -11.45
N GLY A 625 32.15 5.91 -10.41
CA GLY A 625 32.08 4.47 -10.16
C GLY A 625 31.13 3.68 -11.08
N THR A 626 30.59 4.28 -12.15
CA THR A 626 29.76 3.58 -13.13
C THR A 626 30.57 2.79 -14.16
N GLU A 627 31.74 3.27 -14.60
CA GLU A 627 32.55 2.58 -15.62
C GLU A 627 33.03 1.19 -15.17
N ASP A 628 33.50 1.05 -13.93
CA ASP A 628 34.00 -0.23 -13.42
C ASP A 628 32.88 -1.25 -13.17
N ASN A 629 31.68 -0.77 -12.85
CA ASN A 629 30.48 -1.62 -12.82
C ASN A 629 30.06 -2.05 -14.24
N GLN A 630 30.16 -1.15 -15.23
CA GLN A 630 29.89 -1.47 -16.63
C GLN A 630 30.88 -2.52 -17.18
N LYS A 631 32.19 -2.35 -16.93
CA LYS A 631 33.24 -3.32 -17.30
C LYS A 631 33.02 -4.68 -16.64
N ARG A 632 32.52 -4.74 -15.39
CA ARG A 632 32.08 -5.98 -14.73
C ARG A 632 30.88 -6.62 -15.41
N LEU A 633 29.88 -5.82 -15.82
CA LEU A 633 28.69 -6.29 -16.52
C LEU A 633 29.04 -6.90 -17.88
N ASP A 634 29.92 -6.24 -18.64
CA ASP A 634 30.31 -6.71 -19.97
C ASP A 634 31.28 -7.91 -19.89
N SER A 635 32.07 -8.04 -18.81
CA SER A 635 32.84 -9.26 -18.52
C SER A 635 31.95 -10.47 -18.21
N LEU A 636 30.78 -10.27 -17.60
CA LEU A 636 29.79 -11.34 -17.38
C LEU A 636 29.09 -11.74 -18.68
N LYS A 637 28.71 -10.77 -19.53
CA LYS A 637 28.12 -11.05 -20.85
C LYS A 637 29.02 -11.87 -21.76
N LEU A 638 30.34 -11.62 -21.75
CA LEU A 638 31.32 -12.41 -22.50
C LEU A 638 31.32 -13.89 -22.07
N GLN A 639 31.11 -14.17 -20.78
CA GLN A 639 31.10 -15.52 -20.24
C GLN A 639 29.80 -16.30 -20.54
N ASP A 640 28.68 -15.60 -20.77
CA ASP A 640 27.43 -16.20 -21.28
C ASP A 640 27.41 -16.35 -22.81
N GLY A 641 28.14 -15.50 -23.55
CA GLY A 641 28.38 -15.68 -24.99
C GLY A 641 29.10 -17.00 -25.30
N ASP A 642 30.24 -17.24 -24.65
CA ASP A 642 31.02 -18.49 -24.71
C ASP A 642 30.20 -19.75 -24.34
N ARG A 643 29.12 -19.60 -23.58
CA ARG A 643 28.20 -20.69 -23.21
C ARG A 643 27.08 -20.93 -24.23
N ARG A 644 26.66 -19.90 -24.97
CA ARG A 644 25.69 -20.04 -26.07
C ARG A 644 26.34 -20.68 -27.29
N ASP A 645 27.51 -20.20 -27.71
CA ASP A 645 28.20 -20.73 -28.89
C ASP A 645 28.52 -22.24 -28.72
N ARG A 646 28.97 -22.66 -27.52
CA ARG A 646 29.20 -24.09 -27.20
C ARG A 646 27.94 -24.96 -27.18
N ARG A 647 26.75 -24.39 -26.93
CA ARG A 647 25.48 -25.12 -27.05
C ARG A 647 25.03 -25.23 -28.51
N GLN A 648 25.39 -24.26 -29.35
CA GLN A 648 25.06 -24.26 -30.78
C GLN A 648 25.95 -25.25 -31.56
N GLU A 649 27.27 -25.27 -31.29
CA GLU A 649 28.19 -26.26 -31.89
C GLU A 649 27.82 -27.73 -31.56
N GLN A 650 27.16 -27.98 -30.43
CA GLN A 650 26.66 -29.31 -30.07
C GLN A 650 25.34 -29.70 -30.75
N GLN A 651 24.55 -28.74 -31.26
CA GLN A 651 23.32 -29.02 -32.01
C GLN A 651 23.59 -29.21 -33.51
N ASP A 652 24.61 -28.55 -34.07
CA ASP A 652 25.01 -28.71 -35.49
C ASP A 652 25.88 -29.96 -35.76
N SER A 653 26.10 -30.82 -34.74
CA SER A 653 26.99 -32.00 -34.80
C SER A 653 26.28 -33.36 -34.67
N VAL A 654 24.97 -33.43 -34.98
CA VAL A 654 24.14 -34.67 -34.96
C VAL A 654 23.43 -34.89 -36.30
#